data_AF-A0A9P6HRT1-F1
#
_entry.id   AF-A0A9P6HRT1-F1
#
_cell.length_a   1.000
_cell.length_b   1.000
_cell.length_c   1.000
_cell.angle_alpha   90.00
_cell.angle_beta   90.00
_cell.angle_gamma   90.00
#
_symmetry.space_group_name_H-M   'P 1'
#
loop_
_entity.id
_entity.type
_entity.pdbx_description
1 polymer ?
#
loop_
_entity_poly.entity_id
_entity_poly.type
_entity_poly.pdbx_seq_one_letter_code
_entity_poly.pdbx_strand_id
1 'polypeptide(L)'
;MHTRVHLVVVFTFPTKSRNKPRLREEARKAEDEYKKLILLLESSGLKAVGKAGRRRGELVILVHSPLAKLDQLARSEQSSDFRHGVFAALSGFKRRIHRHLPPSHRTRLLYAHMTDATSAGGLGISPNTAQWKRVIGIHPVHDPDFDQTWVRSLTKGGPTSDQLDSLRDNYGEEVGLYFAFLAVYTRSLTPIAVLGATFHFLGERYSPFYSIVIVLWATFFAEYWAVCERKLAVRWGSYGLSKQTTEQSVSRSLGKLSRLVVSAVVLLAFMCGLALIAVVTFLSEAFLAILYKGPGSPLAPVIPTIIFSTTAGIVLGIYRSVAIRSTQFERHNNHSDYTYSLTFKRWVLSTIVSYFGVTLSAFIYMPFGQEVLGMFHLQLFAFDLIGTTVSLAGEGEELLWEHDLSHASTKLNGMRLQTQMFAFLVTAQLGNAFQELVIPYIIKWLRSRGSPLAKVKRPGDPPATQEEKMLDRVNKEISTGLDYDIFDDYCEMVTQFGYIAMWSSIWPLAPVMACVNNWLEGPSDAFKLTTHMRKPIPVRAESIGAWLDCIRAIAWAAAVVNVVLVCLYHPDFVHIGMASYKEANFKTCFLIALTTSHAFLAVRYAVRAVVDKVYWHGSEERESLERAEQKLRQSCLDTFDKSAIHLAQEGPQDDFWTFDEGLEEILRDVKED
;
A
#
# COMPACT_ATOMS: atom_id res chain seq x y z
N MET A 1 28.85 16.59 -17.98
CA MET A 1 29.03 16.38 -16.52
C MET A 1 27.70 16.66 -15.82
N HIS A 2 26.86 15.64 -15.61
CA HIS A 2 25.68 15.81 -14.75
C HIS A 2 26.18 15.91 -13.30
N THR A 3 26.04 17.08 -12.68
CA THR A 3 26.18 17.25 -11.23
C THR A 3 25.12 16.36 -10.56
N ARG A 4 25.49 15.12 -10.22
CA ARG A 4 24.57 14.12 -9.65
C ARG A 4 24.23 14.50 -8.21
N VAL A 5 23.23 15.36 -8.05
CA VAL A 5 22.56 15.59 -6.75
C VAL A 5 21.83 14.30 -6.38
N HIS A 6 22.07 13.79 -5.18
CA HIS A 6 21.43 12.56 -4.71
C HIS A 6 20.24 12.85 -3.80
N LEU A 7 20.42 13.82 -2.89
CA LEU A 7 19.41 14.26 -1.92
C LEU A 7 19.41 15.78 -1.83
N VAL A 8 18.28 16.30 -1.38
CA VAL A 8 18.05 17.72 -1.18
C VAL A 8 17.44 17.94 0.19
N VAL A 9 18.09 18.79 0.99
CA VAL A 9 17.59 19.19 2.31
C VAL A 9 16.91 20.55 2.19
N VAL A 10 15.65 20.61 2.64
CA VAL A 10 14.86 21.84 2.67
C VAL A 10 15.07 22.51 4.02
N PHE A 11 15.71 23.68 4.00
CA PHE A 11 16.03 24.45 5.19
C PHE A 11 15.26 25.77 5.19
N THR A 12 14.66 26.14 6.33
CA THR A 12 13.89 27.38 6.42
C THR A 12 14.42 28.36 7.44
N PHE A 13 14.24 29.63 7.13
CA PHE A 13 14.69 30.73 7.96
C PHE A 13 13.66 31.87 7.93
N PRO A 14 13.46 32.56 9.07
CA PRO A 14 12.47 33.62 9.16
C PRO A 14 12.89 34.83 8.34
N THR A 15 11.96 35.35 7.55
CA THR A 15 12.19 36.54 6.69
C THR A 15 11.38 37.76 7.11
N LYS A 16 10.35 37.60 7.93
CA LYS A 16 9.49 38.69 8.39
C LYS A 16 9.11 38.46 9.86
N SER A 17 9.24 39.49 10.68
CA SER A 17 8.71 39.54 12.05
C SER A 17 8.42 40.99 12.42
N ARG A 18 7.35 41.21 13.22
CA ARG A 18 7.01 42.54 13.77
C ARG A 18 8.09 43.06 14.71
N ASN A 19 8.84 42.17 15.36
CA ASN A 19 9.91 42.51 16.30
C ASN A 19 11.29 42.31 15.63
N LYS A 20 11.90 43.41 15.18
CA LYS A 20 13.21 43.42 14.50
C LYS A 20 14.34 42.77 15.33
N PRO A 21 14.48 43.04 16.65
CA PRO A 21 15.44 42.33 17.50
C PRO A 21 15.26 40.81 17.46
N ARG A 22 14.03 40.32 17.63
CA ARG A 22 13.72 38.89 17.60
C ARG A 22 14.04 38.25 16.24
N LEU A 23 13.77 38.96 15.14
CA LEU A 23 14.13 38.50 13.80
C LEU A 23 15.63 38.31 13.65
N ARG A 24 16.43 39.26 14.15
CA ARG A 24 17.89 39.17 14.10
C ARG A 24 18.42 37.99 14.91
N GLU A 25 17.84 37.75 16.09
CA GLU A 25 18.20 36.59 16.91
C GLU A 25 17.83 35.28 16.23
N GLU A 26 16.62 35.16 15.69
CA GLU A 26 16.20 33.96 14.97
C GLU A 26 16.98 33.76 13.66
N ALA A 27 17.45 34.83 13.02
CA ALA A 27 18.33 34.76 11.86
C ALA A 27 19.74 34.28 12.23
N ARG A 28 20.33 34.78 13.33
CA ARG A 28 21.62 34.28 13.85
C ARG A 28 21.55 32.79 14.18
N LYS A 29 20.51 32.38 14.92
CA LYS A 29 20.25 30.95 15.18
C LYS A 29 20.08 30.13 13.89
N ALA A 30 19.61 30.74 12.79
CA ALA A 30 19.51 30.08 11.48
C ALA A 30 20.89 29.85 10.87
N GLU A 31 21.71 30.89 10.93
CA GLU A 31 23.06 30.89 10.40
C GLU A 31 23.91 29.85 11.13
N ASP A 32 23.83 29.80 12.46
CA ASP A 32 24.54 28.83 13.29
C ASP A 32 24.09 27.38 12.99
N GLU A 33 22.78 27.14 12.89
CA GLU A 33 22.22 25.83 12.55
C GLU A 33 22.62 25.40 11.13
N TYR A 34 22.60 26.32 10.17
CA TYR A 34 23.04 26.07 8.79
C TYR A 34 24.54 25.75 8.71
N LYS A 35 25.40 26.54 9.38
CA LYS A 35 26.84 26.30 9.44
C LYS A 35 27.13 24.93 10.06
N LYS A 36 26.45 24.61 11.17
CA LYS A 36 26.55 23.30 11.82
C LYS A 36 26.14 22.16 10.88
N LEU A 37 25.05 22.33 10.13
CA LEU A 37 24.57 21.34 9.17
C LEU A 37 25.57 21.08 8.04
N ILE A 38 26.10 22.12 7.42
CA ILE A 38 27.09 21.99 6.35
C ILE A 38 28.38 21.35 6.87
N LEU A 39 28.91 21.81 8.00
CA LEU A 39 30.10 21.22 8.63
C LEU A 39 29.90 19.73 8.97
N LEU A 40 28.70 19.35 9.43
CA LEU A 40 28.40 17.96 9.75
C LEU A 40 28.36 17.08 8.47
N LEU A 41 27.77 17.59 7.39
CA LEU A 41 27.74 16.89 6.10
C LEU A 41 29.17 16.76 5.53
N GLU A 42 29.94 17.84 5.52
CA GLU A 42 31.31 17.85 5.00
C GLU A 42 32.26 16.97 5.82
N SER A 43 32.19 17.03 7.16
CA SER A 43 33.02 16.18 8.04
C SER A 43 32.70 14.69 7.90
N SER A 44 31.49 14.33 7.47
CA SER A 44 31.12 12.94 7.16
C SER A 44 31.64 12.42 5.81
N GLY A 45 32.24 13.30 4.99
CA GLY A 45 32.74 13.02 3.65
C GLY A 45 31.73 13.29 2.52
N LEU A 46 30.62 13.97 2.81
CA LEU A 46 29.63 14.39 1.82
C LEU A 46 29.95 15.79 1.30
N LYS A 47 29.49 16.10 0.08
CA LYS A 47 29.55 17.46 -0.48
C LYS A 47 28.16 18.08 -0.37
N ALA A 48 28.07 19.26 0.24
CA ALA A 48 26.81 19.96 0.42
C ALA A 48 26.93 21.41 -0.07
N VAL A 49 25.95 21.90 -0.82
CA VAL A 49 25.90 23.29 -1.29
C VAL A 49 24.50 23.86 -1.11
N GLY A 50 24.39 24.97 -0.38
CA GLY A 50 23.15 25.73 -0.25
C GLY A 50 22.87 26.60 -1.47
N LYS A 51 21.64 26.54 -1.97
CA LYS A 51 21.11 27.39 -3.05
C LYS A 51 19.79 28.03 -2.60
N ALA A 52 19.41 29.12 -3.26
CA ALA A 52 18.15 29.80 -2.96
C ALA A 52 16.94 28.93 -3.33
N GLY A 53 15.99 28.82 -2.41
CA GLY A 53 14.71 28.16 -2.64
C GLY A 53 13.73 29.02 -3.43
N ARG A 54 12.62 28.43 -3.86
CA ARG A 54 11.56 29.13 -4.62
C ARG A 54 10.79 30.15 -3.77
N ARG A 55 10.58 29.84 -2.48
CA ARG A 55 9.86 30.70 -1.52
C ARG A 55 10.87 31.60 -0.78
N ARG A 56 10.44 32.80 -0.39
CA ARG A 56 11.26 33.66 0.47
C ARG A 56 11.41 33.00 1.85
N GLY A 57 12.65 32.86 2.32
CA GLY A 57 12.93 32.20 3.61
C GLY A 57 13.20 30.71 3.50
N GLU A 58 13.41 30.20 2.29
CA GLU A 58 13.72 28.81 2.02
C GLU A 58 15.09 28.69 1.35
N LEU A 59 15.91 27.77 1.84
CA LEU A 59 17.16 27.33 1.26
C LEU A 59 17.05 25.86 0.86
N VAL A 60 17.65 25.54 -0.27
CA VAL A 60 17.70 24.20 -0.82
C VAL A 60 19.16 23.76 -0.81
N ILE A 61 19.48 22.80 0.05
CA ILE A 61 20.84 22.30 0.22
C ILE A 61 20.98 21.03 -0.60
N LEU A 62 21.79 21.09 -1.64
CA LEU A 62 22.07 19.97 -2.53
C LEU A 62 23.16 19.10 -1.92
N VAL A 63 22.89 17.81 -1.75
CA VAL A 63 23.81 16.84 -1.15
C VAL A 63 24.28 15.84 -2.21
N HIS A 64 25.59 15.66 -2.27
CA HIS A 64 26.26 14.71 -3.14
C HIS A 64 27.24 13.84 -2.34
N SER A 65 27.22 12.53 -2.59
CA SER A 65 28.16 11.59 -1.98
C SER A 65 29.20 11.11 -3.01
N PRO A 66 30.50 11.17 -2.70
CA PRO A 66 31.54 10.51 -3.50
C PRO A 66 31.31 8.98 -3.56
N LEU A 67 31.71 8.36 -4.68
CA LEU A 67 31.55 6.91 -4.89
C LEU A 67 32.22 6.07 -3.77
N ALA A 68 33.42 6.47 -3.32
CA ALA A 68 34.12 5.76 -2.25
C ALA A 68 33.32 5.70 -0.93
N LYS A 69 32.60 6.78 -0.59
CA LYS A 69 31.75 6.83 0.61
C LYS A 69 30.52 5.93 0.44
N LEU A 70 29.90 5.93 -0.75
CA LEU A 70 28.78 5.03 -1.06
C LEU A 70 29.18 3.56 -0.99
N ASP A 71 30.36 3.21 -1.51
CA ASP A 71 30.88 1.84 -1.44
C ASP A 71 31.15 1.42 0.02
N GLN A 72 31.65 2.33 0.86
CA GLN A 72 31.82 2.08 2.30
C GLN A 72 30.49 1.80 2.98
N LEU A 73 29.47 2.64 2.74
CA LEU A 73 28.12 2.47 3.31
C LEU A 73 27.49 1.16 2.83
N ALA A 74 27.63 0.83 1.55
CA ALA A 74 27.10 -0.40 0.97
C ALA A 74 27.73 -1.67 1.59
N ARG A 75 29.04 -1.66 1.83
CA ARG A 75 29.73 -2.78 2.51
C ARG A 75 29.29 -2.94 3.96
N SER A 76 29.09 -1.83 4.67
CA SER A 76 28.58 -1.84 6.04
C SER A 76 27.19 -2.47 6.11
N GLU A 77 26.29 -2.05 5.21
CA GLU A 77 24.95 -2.62 5.11
C GLU A 77 24.97 -4.10 4.76
N GLN A 78 25.76 -4.52 3.76
CA GLN A 78 25.87 -5.94 3.39
C GLN A 78 26.36 -6.81 4.55
N SER A 79 27.30 -6.29 5.35
CA SER A 79 27.79 -7.00 6.53
C SER A 79 26.69 -7.13 7.59
N SER A 80 25.83 -6.12 7.72
CA SER A 80 24.64 -6.18 8.57
C SER A 80 23.62 -7.19 8.02
N ASP A 81 23.25 -7.09 6.75
CA ASP A 81 22.32 -8.00 6.06
C ASP A 81 22.78 -9.46 6.18
N PHE A 82 24.09 -9.71 6.05
CA PHE A 82 24.69 -11.04 6.20
C PHE A 82 24.43 -11.62 7.60
N ARG A 83 24.70 -10.83 8.65
CA ARG A 83 24.48 -11.25 10.04
C ARG A 83 23.02 -11.58 10.32
N HIS A 84 22.09 -10.94 9.62
CA HIS A 84 20.65 -11.14 9.81
C HIS A 84 20.04 -12.13 8.79
N GLY A 85 20.85 -12.84 8.01
CA GLY A 85 20.38 -13.90 7.11
C GLY A 85 19.60 -13.41 5.89
N VAL A 86 19.77 -12.14 5.48
CA VAL A 86 19.14 -11.61 4.26
C VAL A 86 19.83 -12.20 3.03
N PHE A 87 19.05 -12.74 2.10
CA PHE A 87 19.55 -13.55 0.97
C PHE A 87 20.53 -12.82 0.05
N ALA A 88 20.36 -11.50 -0.14
CA ALA A 88 21.31 -10.69 -0.92
C ALA A 88 22.75 -10.86 -0.43
N ALA A 89 22.95 -11.10 0.86
CA ALA A 89 24.28 -11.29 1.44
C ALA A 89 24.81 -12.73 1.28
N LEU A 90 23.93 -13.74 1.20
CA LEU A 90 24.29 -15.16 1.09
C LEU A 90 24.71 -15.56 -0.34
N SER A 91 24.14 -14.91 -1.36
CA SER A 91 24.36 -15.23 -2.77
C SER A 91 25.73 -14.81 -3.34
N GLY A 92 26.67 -14.36 -2.50
CA GLY A 92 27.97 -13.93 -2.98
C GLY A 92 27.82 -12.75 -3.95
N PHE A 93 27.16 -11.68 -3.51
CA PHE A 93 27.00 -10.40 -4.22
C PHE A 93 28.34 -9.67 -4.48
N LYS A 94 29.47 -10.38 -4.49
CA LYS A 94 30.77 -9.92 -4.98
C LYS A 94 30.75 -9.62 -6.49
N ARG A 95 29.82 -10.16 -7.28
CA ARG A 95 29.94 -10.13 -8.76
C ARG A 95 29.14 -9.03 -9.49
N ARG A 96 28.16 -8.35 -8.88
CA ARG A 96 27.41 -7.24 -9.52
C ARG A 96 27.74 -5.84 -9.01
N ILE A 97 28.32 -5.69 -7.82
CA ILE A 97 28.64 -4.35 -7.27
C ILE A 97 29.91 -3.74 -7.86
N HIS A 98 30.76 -4.53 -8.51
CA HIS A 98 31.98 -4.01 -9.12
C HIS A 98 31.78 -3.15 -10.37
N ARG A 99 30.54 -2.85 -10.80
CA ARG A 99 30.34 -1.83 -11.86
C ARG A 99 29.50 -0.63 -11.44
N HIS A 100 28.27 -0.73 -10.91
CA HIS A 100 27.53 0.45 -10.43
C HIS A 100 26.43 0.11 -9.41
N LEU A 101 26.41 0.74 -8.22
CA LEU A 101 25.23 0.73 -7.32
C LEU A 101 24.02 1.37 -8.01
N PRO A 102 22.79 0.81 -7.93
CA PRO A 102 21.62 1.42 -8.54
C PRO A 102 21.24 2.75 -7.84
N PRO A 103 20.62 3.71 -8.55
CA PRO A 103 20.24 5.00 -7.99
C PRO A 103 19.42 4.93 -6.70
N SER A 104 18.42 4.04 -6.63
CA SER A 104 17.57 3.85 -5.46
C SER A 104 18.37 3.44 -4.22
N HIS A 105 19.32 2.51 -4.40
CA HIS A 105 20.20 2.05 -3.33
C HIS A 105 21.14 3.15 -2.84
N ARG A 106 21.72 3.95 -3.74
CA ARG A 106 22.58 5.09 -3.36
C ARG A 106 21.82 6.12 -2.53
N THR A 107 20.64 6.50 -3.00
CA THR A 107 19.77 7.48 -2.34
C THR A 107 19.33 6.97 -0.97
N ARG A 108 18.94 5.71 -0.86
CA ARG A 108 18.52 5.09 0.40
C ARG A 108 19.65 5.00 1.43
N LEU A 109 20.84 4.54 1.02
CA LEU A 109 22.02 4.48 1.90
C LEU A 109 22.40 5.86 2.41
N LEU A 110 22.37 6.86 1.52
CA LEU A 110 22.66 8.23 1.90
C LEU A 110 21.60 8.81 2.84
N TYR A 111 20.32 8.52 2.58
CA TYR A 111 19.22 8.94 3.42
C TYR A 111 19.36 8.34 4.83
N ALA A 112 19.53 7.02 4.93
CA ALA A 112 19.77 6.33 6.19
C ALA A 112 20.98 6.90 6.93
N HIS A 113 22.13 7.08 6.25
CA HIS A 113 23.31 7.67 6.88
C HIS A 113 23.04 9.09 7.43
N MET A 114 22.22 9.90 6.76
CA MET A 114 21.85 11.23 7.25
C MET A 114 20.87 11.19 8.42
N THR A 115 19.86 10.33 8.38
CA THR A 115 18.75 10.34 9.34
C THR A 115 18.98 9.47 10.56
N ASP A 116 19.72 8.37 10.42
CA ASP A 116 19.94 7.39 11.49
C ASP A 116 20.63 8.03 12.69
N ALA A 117 20.35 7.48 13.88
CA ALA A 117 20.92 7.97 15.12
C ALA A 117 22.46 7.93 15.08
N THR A 118 23.10 8.89 15.76
CA THR A 118 24.56 8.93 15.88
C THR A 118 25.13 7.68 16.55
N SER A 119 24.37 7.05 17.46
CA SER A 119 24.70 5.76 18.08
C SER A 119 24.75 4.60 17.09
N ALA A 120 23.99 4.67 16.00
CA ALA A 120 23.96 3.68 14.93
C ALA A 120 24.96 4.00 13.79
N GLY A 121 25.77 5.06 13.94
CA GLY A 121 26.72 5.51 12.92
C GLY A 121 26.14 6.45 11.86
N GLY A 122 24.93 6.99 12.08
CA GLY A 122 24.33 8.04 11.26
C GLY A 122 24.67 9.46 11.73
N LEU A 123 24.13 10.47 11.05
CA LEU A 123 24.34 11.90 11.37
C LEU A 123 23.23 12.49 12.27
N GLY A 124 22.13 11.78 12.48
CA GLY A 124 21.00 12.24 13.29
C GLY A 124 20.29 13.48 12.75
N ILE A 125 20.34 13.71 11.43
CA ILE A 125 19.64 14.82 10.75
C ILE A 125 18.22 14.37 10.46
N SER A 126 17.39 14.36 11.51
CA SER A 126 15.97 14.05 11.40
C SER A 126 15.14 15.35 11.29
N PRO A 127 14.27 15.49 10.28
CA PRO A 127 13.43 16.67 10.11
C PRO A 127 12.54 16.95 11.32
N ASN A 128 12.25 18.22 11.59
CA ASN A 128 11.33 18.67 12.65
C ASN A 128 11.70 18.18 14.08
N THR A 129 12.96 17.80 14.32
CA THR A 129 13.45 17.47 15.66
C THR A 129 13.88 18.73 16.42
N ALA A 130 13.96 18.64 17.75
CA ALA A 130 14.43 19.75 18.59
C ALA A 130 15.84 20.22 18.20
N GLN A 131 16.67 19.31 17.70
CA GLN A 131 18.02 19.60 17.22
C GLN A 131 18.05 20.30 15.85
N TRP A 132 17.10 19.97 14.97
CA TRP A 132 17.03 20.44 13.58
C TRP A 132 15.65 21.04 13.26
N LYS A 133 15.30 22.11 13.97
CA LYS A 133 13.98 22.74 13.86
C LYS A 133 13.73 23.34 12.48
N ARG A 134 14.78 23.74 11.77
CA ARG A 134 14.69 24.45 10.48
C ARG A 134 14.75 23.52 9.28
N VAL A 135 15.11 22.26 9.48
CA VAL A 135 15.09 21.22 8.45
C VAL A 135 13.66 20.70 8.33
N ILE A 136 13.00 21.05 7.24
CA ILE A 136 11.60 20.66 6.97
C ILE A 136 11.53 19.24 6.42
N GLY A 137 12.48 18.88 5.55
CA GLY A 137 12.46 17.59 4.86
C GLY A 137 13.74 17.31 4.11
N ILE A 138 13.97 16.03 3.85
CA ILE A 138 15.09 15.51 3.05
C ILE A 138 14.45 14.68 1.94
N HIS A 139 14.67 15.08 0.70
CA HIS A 139 13.98 14.50 -0.45
C HIS A 139 14.98 14.06 -1.53
N PRO A 140 14.74 12.90 -2.17
CA PRO A 140 15.43 12.57 -3.40
C PRO A 140 14.91 13.39 -4.58
N VAL A 141 15.64 13.35 -5.70
CA VAL A 141 15.31 14.11 -6.91
C VAL A 141 14.96 13.15 -8.04
N HIS A 142 13.92 13.51 -8.80
CA HIS A 142 13.50 12.78 -10.01
C HIS A 142 14.55 12.80 -11.13
N ASP A 143 14.57 11.73 -11.93
CA ASP A 143 15.39 11.61 -13.13
C ASP A 143 14.47 11.70 -14.37
N PRO A 144 14.36 12.88 -15.00
CA PRO A 144 13.35 13.11 -16.02
C PRO A 144 13.53 12.23 -17.27
N ASP A 145 14.76 11.82 -17.56
CA ASP A 145 15.07 11.02 -18.75
C ASP A 145 14.55 9.59 -18.55
N PHE A 146 14.74 9.05 -17.35
CA PHE A 146 14.14 7.77 -16.94
C PHE A 146 12.62 7.88 -16.88
N ASP A 147 12.09 8.88 -16.16
CA ASP A 147 10.66 9.04 -15.89
C ASP A 147 9.85 9.14 -17.18
N GLN A 148 10.30 9.96 -18.14
CA GLN A 148 9.61 10.12 -19.41
C GLN A 148 9.64 8.84 -20.26
N THR A 149 10.75 8.10 -20.23
CA THR A 149 10.90 6.84 -20.96
C THR A 149 10.03 5.76 -20.35
N TRP A 150 10.00 5.68 -19.02
CA TRP A 150 9.20 4.71 -18.28
C TRP A 150 7.70 4.92 -18.50
N VAL A 151 7.18 6.14 -18.33
CA VAL A 151 5.75 6.44 -18.57
C VAL A 151 5.33 6.10 -20.01
N ARG A 152 6.16 6.46 -21.02
CA ARG A 152 5.90 6.12 -22.42
C ARG A 152 5.96 4.63 -22.73
N SER A 153 6.69 3.86 -21.93
CA SER A 153 6.80 2.43 -22.13
C SER A 153 5.53 1.70 -21.69
N LEU A 154 4.90 2.15 -20.60
CA LEU A 154 3.66 1.59 -20.06
C LEU A 154 2.46 1.79 -20.99
N THR A 155 2.44 2.87 -21.78
CA THR A 155 1.36 3.11 -22.76
C THR A 155 1.41 2.18 -23.96
N LYS A 156 2.55 1.51 -24.21
CA LYS A 156 2.73 0.56 -25.33
C LYS A 156 2.48 -0.90 -24.96
N GLY A 157 2.24 -1.16 -23.68
CA GLY A 157 2.09 -2.49 -23.10
C GLY A 157 2.54 -2.47 -21.64
N GLY A 158 1.86 -3.25 -20.78
CA GLY A 158 2.19 -3.33 -19.36
C GLY A 158 3.65 -3.76 -19.11
N PRO A 159 4.19 -3.55 -17.90
CA PRO A 159 5.62 -3.64 -17.66
C PRO A 159 6.16 -5.04 -17.93
N THR A 160 7.26 -5.11 -18.68
CA THR A 160 8.09 -6.31 -18.84
C THR A 160 8.94 -6.53 -17.59
N SER A 161 9.48 -7.73 -17.46
CA SER A 161 10.33 -8.06 -16.31
C SER A 161 11.54 -7.12 -16.16
N ASP A 162 12.16 -6.71 -17.27
CA ASP A 162 13.32 -5.82 -17.25
C ASP A 162 12.95 -4.37 -16.90
N GLN A 163 11.74 -3.96 -17.27
CA GLN A 163 11.20 -2.64 -16.88
C GLN A 163 10.90 -2.59 -15.38
N LEU A 164 10.41 -3.69 -14.78
CA LEU A 164 10.23 -3.79 -13.34
C LEU A 164 11.56 -3.70 -12.58
N ASP A 165 12.61 -4.37 -13.07
CA ASP A 165 13.95 -4.27 -12.48
C ASP A 165 14.50 -2.83 -12.58
N SER A 166 14.31 -2.18 -13.73
CA SER A 166 14.73 -0.78 -13.95
C SER A 166 13.96 0.21 -13.06
N LEU A 167 12.67 -0.04 -12.83
CA LEU A 167 11.82 0.73 -11.91
C LEU A 167 12.32 0.57 -10.47
N ARG A 168 12.57 -0.67 -10.03
CA ARG A 168 13.13 -0.97 -8.71
C ARG A 168 14.49 -0.28 -8.51
N ASP A 169 15.33 -0.23 -9.53
CA ASP A 169 16.63 0.43 -9.45
C ASP A 169 16.54 1.97 -9.33
N ASN A 170 15.40 2.58 -9.67
CA ASN A 170 15.20 4.04 -9.60
C ASN A 170 14.34 4.50 -8.42
N TYR A 171 13.25 3.77 -8.12
CA TYR A 171 12.25 4.13 -7.11
C TYR A 171 12.26 3.22 -5.87
N GLY A 172 12.93 2.06 -5.93
CA GLY A 172 13.00 1.10 -4.82
C GLY A 172 12.02 -0.07 -4.98
N GLU A 173 12.17 -1.06 -4.11
CA GLU A 173 11.39 -2.30 -4.15
C GLU A 173 9.91 -2.08 -3.82
N GLU A 174 9.56 -1.20 -2.88
CA GLU A 174 8.16 -0.97 -2.47
C GLU A 174 7.28 -0.47 -3.63
N VAL A 175 7.74 0.55 -4.36
CA VAL A 175 7.07 1.05 -5.58
C VAL A 175 7.12 -0.01 -6.69
N GLY A 176 8.24 -0.73 -6.83
CA GLY A 176 8.37 -1.82 -7.80
C GLY A 176 7.34 -2.93 -7.59
N LEU A 177 7.09 -3.32 -6.33
CA LEU A 177 6.09 -4.34 -5.98
C LEU A 177 4.67 -3.90 -6.36
N TYR A 178 4.34 -2.61 -6.22
CA TYR A 178 3.02 -2.09 -6.60
C TYR A 178 2.75 -2.26 -8.09
N PHE A 179 3.66 -1.79 -8.94
CA PHE A 179 3.50 -1.92 -10.39
C PHE A 179 3.57 -3.39 -10.86
N ALA A 180 4.35 -4.23 -10.16
CA ALA A 180 4.35 -5.66 -10.40
C ALA A 180 3.00 -6.30 -10.03
N PHE A 181 2.42 -5.92 -8.89
CA PHE A 181 1.10 -6.36 -8.42
C PHE A 181 0.03 -5.96 -9.42
N LEU A 182 -0.02 -4.68 -9.81
CA LEU A 182 -0.98 -4.16 -10.78
C LEU A 182 -0.90 -4.89 -12.11
N ALA A 183 0.31 -5.16 -12.61
CA ALA A 183 0.49 -5.87 -13.87
C ALA A 183 0.03 -7.34 -13.80
N VAL A 184 0.34 -8.05 -12.71
CA VAL A 184 -0.09 -9.43 -12.50
C VAL A 184 -1.60 -9.50 -12.29
N TYR A 185 -2.16 -8.59 -11.50
CA TYR A 185 -3.59 -8.47 -11.25
C TYR A 185 -4.36 -8.24 -12.55
N THR A 186 -3.96 -7.26 -13.37
CA THR A 186 -4.57 -6.97 -14.67
C THR A 186 -4.56 -8.17 -15.60
N ARG A 187 -3.42 -8.88 -15.70
CA ARG A 187 -3.32 -10.10 -16.53
C ARG A 187 -4.20 -11.24 -15.98
N SER A 188 -4.29 -11.39 -14.67
CA SER A 188 -5.15 -12.41 -14.05
C SER A 188 -6.63 -12.13 -14.23
N LEU A 189 -7.01 -10.86 -14.44
CA LEU A 189 -8.39 -10.42 -14.60
C LEU A 189 -8.92 -10.66 -16.02
N THR A 190 -8.05 -10.65 -17.04
CA THR A 190 -8.44 -10.88 -18.45
C THR A 190 -9.32 -12.12 -18.68
N PRO A 191 -8.97 -13.34 -18.20
CA PRO A 191 -9.83 -14.51 -18.39
C PRO A 191 -11.20 -14.36 -17.71
N ILE A 192 -11.25 -13.69 -16.56
CA ILE A 192 -12.49 -13.43 -15.83
C ILE A 192 -13.34 -12.36 -16.52
N ALA A 193 -12.72 -11.37 -17.16
CA ALA A 193 -13.41 -10.41 -18.00
C ALA A 193 -14.10 -11.09 -19.19
N VAL A 194 -13.43 -12.03 -19.86
CA VAL A 194 -14.04 -12.81 -20.95
C VAL A 194 -15.19 -13.68 -20.43
N LEU A 195 -14.99 -14.38 -19.32
CA LEU A 195 -16.02 -15.20 -18.70
C LEU A 195 -17.23 -14.35 -18.27
N GLY A 196 -16.99 -13.21 -17.61
CA GLY A 196 -18.01 -12.28 -17.15
C GLY A 196 -18.83 -11.69 -18.31
N ALA A 197 -18.17 -11.30 -19.40
CA ALA A 197 -18.85 -10.86 -20.62
C ALA A 197 -19.74 -11.98 -21.19
N THR A 198 -19.23 -13.21 -21.24
CA THR A 198 -19.98 -14.38 -21.72
C THR A 198 -21.23 -14.62 -20.87
N PHE A 199 -21.11 -14.62 -19.54
CA PHE A 199 -22.23 -14.80 -18.62
C PHE A 199 -23.20 -13.62 -18.61
N HIS A 200 -22.75 -12.40 -18.90
CA HIS A 200 -23.62 -11.24 -19.02
C HIS A 200 -24.56 -11.36 -20.22
N PHE A 201 -24.07 -11.82 -21.38
CA PHE A 201 -24.85 -11.90 -22.61
C PHE A 201 -25.59 -13.23 -22.80
N LEU A 202 -25.03 -14.34 -22.29
CA LEU A 202 -25.52 -15.69 -22.55
C LEU A 202 -25.92 -16.45 -21.28
N GLY A 203 -25.50 -15.97 -20.10
CA GLY A 203 -25.66 -16.67 -18.84
C GLY A 203 -26.92 -16.27 -18.07
N GLU A 204 -27.21 -17.05 -17.04
CA GLU A 204 -28.27 -16.76 -16.07
C GLU A 204 -27.79 -15.74 -15.03
N ARG A 205 -28.72 -14.92 -14.54
CA ARG A 205 -28.45 -13.99 -13.44
C ARG A 205 -28.13 -14.80 -12.18
N TYR A 206 -27.11 -14.39 -11.44
CA TYR A 206 -26.67 -15.06 -10.21
C TYR A 206 -26.27 -16.54 -10.42
N SER A 207 -25.70 -16.88 -11.58
CA SER A 207 -25.30 -18.26 -11.90
C SER A 207 -24.35 -18.85 -10.83
N PRO A 208 -24.68 -20.02 -10.25
CA PRO A 208 -23.82 -20.71 -9.28
C PRO A 208 -22.45 -21.06 -9.86
N PHE A 209 -22.40 -21.42 -11.15
CA PHE A 209 -21.15 -21.74 -11.83
C PHE A 209 -20.21 -20.54 -11.88
N TYR A 210 -20.72 -19.37 -12.30
CA TYR A 210 -19.93 -18.13 -12.31
C TYR A 210 -19.43 -17.78 -10.91
N SER A 211 -20.28 -17.90 -9.90
CA SER A 211 -19.96 -17.68 -8.48
C SER A 211 -18.86 -18.63 -7.96
N ILE A 212 -18.87 -19.90 -8.37
CA ILE A 212 -17.80 -20.85 -8.00
C ILE A 212 -16.49 -20.45 -8.67
N VAL A 213 -16.53 -20.13 -9.97
CA VAL A 213 -15.34 -19.76 -10.73
C VAL A 213 -14.70 -18.47 -10.18
N ILE A 214 -15.49 -17.47 -9.80
CA ILE A 214 -14.94 -16.21 -9.26
C ILE A 214 -14.26 -16.42 -7.90
N VAL A 215 -14.83 -17.28 -7.03
CA VAL A 215 -14.24 -17.62 -5.73
C VAL A 215 -12.95 -18.42 -5.91
N LEU A 216 -12.94 -19.38 -6.85
CA LEU A 216 -11.73 -20.14 -7.20
C LEU A 216 -10.65 -19.23 -7.76
N TRP A 217 -11.00 -18.30 -8.65
CA TRP A 217 -10.08 -17.30 -9.20
C TRP A 217 -9.53 -16.39 -8.12
N ALA A 218 -10.36 -15.84 -7.23
CA ALA A 218 -9.92 -14.97 -6.15
C ALA A 218 -8.94 -15.69 -5.22
N THR A 219 -9.22 -16.96 -4.91
CA THR A 219 -8.35 -17.82 -4.09
C THR A 219 -7.04 -18.12 -4.81
N PHE A 220 -7.10 -18.48 -6.09
CA PHE A 220 -5.93 -18.73 -6.93
C PHE A 220 -5.05 -17.49 -7.04
N PHE A 221 -5.62 -16.33 -7.36
CA PHE A 221 -4.88 -15.08 -7.49
C PHE A 221 -4.13 -14.72 -6.21
N ALA A 222 -4.78 -14.83 -5.05
CA ALA A 222 -4.16 -14.52 -3.77
C ALA A 222 -2.92 -15.39 -3.48
N GLU A 223 -3.00 -16.70 -3.74
CA GLU A 223 -1.86 -17.60 -3.51
C GLU A 223 -0.83 -17.55 -4.64
N TYR A 224 -1.25 -17.29 -5.88
CA TYR A 224 -0.36 -17.06 -7.01
C TYR A 224 0.49 -15.81 -6.80
N TRP A 225 -0.12 -14.71 -6.36
CA TRP A 225 0.61 -13.49 -6.01
C TRP A 225 1.61 -13.74 -4.87
N ALA A 226 1.25 -14.54 -3.86
CA ALA A 226 2.17 -14.91 -2.77
C ALA A 226 3.44 -15.64 -3.27
N VAL A 227 3.35 -16.40 -4.37
CA VAL A 227 4.53 -17.00 -5.02
C VAL A 227 5.27 -15.96 -5.86
N CYS A 228 4.56 -15.10 -6.60
CA CYS A 228 5.16 -14.03 -7.40
C CYS A 228 5.99 -13.05 -6.54
N GLU A 229 5.46 -12.58 -5.41
CA GLU A 229 6.21 -11.70 -4.51
C GLU A 229 7.45 -12.39 -3.95
N ARG A 230 7.37 -13.70 -3.64
CA ARG A 230 8.52 -14.47 -3.15
C ARG A 230 9.62 -14.57 -4.20
N LYS A 231 9.24 -14.82 -5.46
CA LYS A 231 10.19 -14.82 -6.58
C LYS A 231 10.85 -13.45 -6.76
N LEU A 232 10.07 -12.37 -6.73
CA LEU A 232 10.59 -11.01 -6.83
C LEU A 232 11.52 -10.68 -5.66
N ALA A 233 11.18 -11.09 -4.43
CA ALA A 233 12.01 -10.89 -3.26
C ALA A 233 13.37 -11.59 -3.38
N VAL A 234 13.40 -12.80 -3.94
CA VAL A 234 14.67 -13.51 -4.20
C VAL A 234 15.44 -12.83 -5.33
N ARG A 235 14.78 -12.52 -6.45
CA ARG A 235 15.39 -11.85 -7.62
C ARG A 235 16.00 -10.49 -7.26
N TRP A 236 15.33 -9.71 -6.43
CA TRP A 236 15.79 -8.39 -6.00
C TRP A 236 16.72 -8.42 -4.78
N GLY A 237 16.87 -9.59 -4.14
CA GLY A 237 17.72 -9.74 -2.95
C GLY A 237 17.11 -9.16 -1.67
N SER A 238 15.80 -8.94 -1.63
CA SER A 238 15.07 -8.52 -0.44
C SER A 238 14.54 -9.69 0.39
N TYR A 239 14.67 -10.93 -0.09
CA TYR A 239 14.22 -12.12 0.65
C TYR A 239 14.90 -12.25 2.03
N GLY A 240 14.10 -12.38 3.08
CA GLY A 240 14.55 -12.57 4.46
C GLY A 240 14.59 -11.30 5.30
N LEU A 241 14.19 -10.14 4.76
CA LEU A 241 14.06 -8.90 5.51
C LEU A 241 13.05 -8.99 6.67
N SER A 242 11.98 -9.78 6.55
CA SER A 242 11.06 -10.02 7.68
C SER A 242 11.61 -10.95 8.76
N LYS A 243 12.59 -11.80 8.46
CA LYS A 243 13.21 -12.66 9.48
C LYS A 243 14.06 -11.82 10.45
N GLN A 244 14.80 -10.83 9.93
CA GLN A 244 15.46 -9.79 10.74
C GLN A 244 14.48 -9.11 11.72
N THR A 245 13.22 -8.97 11.30
CA THR A 245 12.15 -8.31 12.07
C THR A 245 11.61 -9.21 13.19
N THR A 246 11.58 -10.53 12.99
CA THR A 246 10.86 -11.47 13.88
C THR A 246 11.69 -11.91 15.09
N GLU A 247 12.99 -12.12 14.95
CA GLU A 247 13.85 -12.60 16.05
C GLU A 247 14.02 -11.58 17.20
N GLN A 248 13.89 -10.28 16.91
CA GLN A 248 13.89 -9.23 17.94
C GLN A 248 12.55 -9.11 18.71
N SER A 249 11.51 -9.86 18.33
CA SER A 249 10.13 -9.63 18.82
C SER A 249 9.67 -10.53 19.97
N VAL A 250 10.53 -11.43 20.48
CA VAL A 250 10.11 -12.52 21.39
C VAL A 250 9.87 -12.10 22.86
N SER A 251 10.02 -10.82 23.22
CA SER A 251 9.49 -10.33 24.50
C SER A 251 8.00 -9.97 24.38
N ARG A 252 7.12 -10.98 24.41
CA ARG A 252 5.66 -10.78 24.54
C ARG A 252 5.34 -10.33 25.97
N SER A 253 5.50 -9.04 26.24
CA SER A 253 5.02 -8.46 27.49
C SER A 253 3.49 -8.30 27.46
N LEU A 254 2.81 -8.59 28.58
CA LEU A 254 1.37 -8.34 28.76
C LEU A 254 0.99 -6.89 28.40
N GLY A 255 1.92 -5.94 28.60
CA GLY A 255 1.76 -4.54 28.21
C GLY A 255 1.72 -4.27 26.70
N LYS A 256 2.27 -5.14 25.83
CA LYS A 256 2.09 -5.01 24.38
C LYS A 256 0.68 -5.45 23.95
N LEU A 257 0.16 -6.52 24.54
CA LEU A 257 -1.18 -7.03 24.26
C LEU A 257 -2.26 -6.02 24.67
N SER A 258 -2.16 -5.42 25.87
CA SER A 258 -3.14 -4.43 26.33
C SER A 258 -3.21 -3.21 25.39
N ARG A 259 -2.07 -2.75 24.86
CA ARG A 259 -2.01 -1.64 23.90
C ARG A 259 -2.66 -1.99 22.56
N LEU A 260 -2.49 -3.22 22.09
CA LEU A 260 -3.17 -3.71 20.88
C LEU A 260 -4.68 -3.81 21.08
N VAL A 261 -5.15 -4.27 22.24
CA VAL A 261 -6.58 -4.33 22.57
C VAL A 261 -7.20 -2.94 22.59
N VAL A 262 -6.54 -1.97 23.23
CA VAL A 262 -7.02 -0.57 23.24
C VAL A 262 -7.12 -0.02 21.82
N SER A 263 -6.12 -0.26 20.98
CA SER A 263 -6.18 0.15 19.57
C SER A 263 -7.34 -0.51 18.82
N ALA A 264 -7.54 -1.81 19.02
CA ALA A 264 -8.63 -2.55 18.39
C ALA A 264 -10.02 -2.02 18.82
N VAL A 265 -10.20 -1.65 20.09
CA VAL A 265 -11.44 -1.03 20.58
C VAL A 265 -11.68 0.33 19.94
N VAL A 266 -10.65 1.16 19.80
CA VAL A 266 -10.75 2.45 19.10
C VAL A 266 -11.13 2.25 17.63
N LEU A 267 -10.49 1.31 16.94
CA LEU A 267 -10.87 0.95 15.57
C LEU A 267 -12.34 0.50 15.49
N LEU A 268 -12.77 -0.38 16.40
CA LEU A 268 -14.16 -0.88 16.44
C LEU A 268 -15.17 0.25 16.67
N ALA A 269 -14.86 1.22 17.54
CA ALA A 269 -15.74 2.37 17.77
C ALA A 269 -15.93 3.21 16.49
N PHE A 270 -14.85 3.47 15.74
CA PHE A 270 -14.93 4.16 14.45
C PHE A 270 -15.69 3.35 13.40
N MET A 271 -15.51 2.03 13.38
CA MET A 271 -16.24 1.11 12.50
C MET A 271 -17.74 1.18 12.75
N CYS A 272 -18.17 1.06 14.01
CA CYS A 272 -19.57 1.15 14.39
C CYS A 272 -20.15 2.53 14.07
N GLY A 273 -19.40 3.61 14.32
CA GLY A 273 -19.82 4.97 13.99
C GLY A 273 -20.05 5.17 12.49
N LEU A 274 -19.11 4.74 11.63
CA LEU A 274 -19.27 4.83 10.18
C LEU A 274 -20.40 3.92 9.66
N ALA A 275 -20.52 2.70 10.20
CA ALA A 275 -21.61 1.81 9.84
C ALA A 275 -22.98 2.41 10.19
N LEU A 276 -23.12 3.02 11.37
CA LEU A 276 -24.36 3.71 11.76
C LEU A 276 -24.69 4.87 10.81
N ILE A 277 -23.71 5.72 10.49
CA ILE A 277 -23.89 6.83 9.54
C ILE A 277 -24.33 6.27 8.18
N ALA A 278 -23.69 5.20 7.70
CA ALA A 278 -24.05 4.56 6.44
C ALA A 278 -25.48 3.99 6.45
N VAL A 279 -25.92 3.34 7.55
CA VAL A 279 -27.32 2.88 7.68
C VAL A 279 -28.29 4.04 7.61
N VAL A 280 -28.05 5.10 8.39
CA VAL A 280 -28.94 6.28 8.41
C VAL A 280 -29.04 6.90 7.04
N THR A 281 -27.90 7.16 6.38
CA THR A 281 -27.89 7.68 5.01
C THR A 281 -28.66 6.78 4.06
N PHE A 282 -28.41 5.47 4.11
CA PHE A 282 -29.03 4.50 3.22
C PHE A 282 -30.56 4.48 3.37
N LEU A 283 -31.06 4.49 4.61
CA LEU A 283 -32.49 4.54 4.89
C LEU A 283 -33.11 5.86 4.43
N SER A 284 -32.45 6.99 4.69
CA SER A 284 -32.89 8.30 4.19
C SER A 284 -32.94 8.37 2.67
N GLU A 285 -31.94 7.81 1.98
CA GLU A 285 -31.90 7.75 0.51
C GLU A 285 -33.07 6.92 -0.04
N ALA A 286 -33.28 5.72 0.51
CA ALA A 286 -34.37 4.84 0.12
C ALA A 286 -35.75 5.48 0.35
N PHE A 287 -35.92 6.16 1.49
CA PHE A 287 -37.13 6.90 1.84
C PHE A 287 -37.42 8.01 0.82
N LEU A 288 -36.43 8.89 0.56
CA LEU A 288 -36.57 10.00 -0.39
C LEU A 288 -36.85 9.51 -1.81
N ALA A 289 -36.24 8.39 -2.21
CA ALA A 289 -36.45 7.84 -3.56
C ALA A 289 -37.87 7.31 -3.79
N ILE A 290 -38.55 6.86 -2.74
CA ILE A 290 -39.86 6.19 -2.86
C ILE A 290 -41.01 7.14 -2.53
N LEU A 291 -40.84 8.03 -1.54
CA LEU A 291 -41.96 8.75 -0.93
C LEU A 291 -42.02 10.24 -1.29
N TYR A 292 -40.91 10.84 -1.73
CA TYR A 292 -40.87 12.26 -2.09
C TYR A 292 -41.28 12.49 -3.54
N LYS A 293 -42.40 13.16 -3.76
CA LYS A 293 -42.92 13.54 -5.10
C LYS A 293 -42.84 15.04 -5.38
N GLY A 294 -42.27 15.82 -4.47
CA GLY A 294 -42.16 17.27 -4.63
C GLY A 294 -41.21 17.73 -5.75
N PRO A 295 -41.07 19.05 -5.93
CA PRO A 295 -40.21 19.63 -6.95
C PRO A 295 -38.75 19.18 -6.74
N GLY A 296 -38.12 18.66 -7.78
CA GLY A 296 -36.75 18.11 -7.66
C GLY A 296 -36.70 16.69 -7.10
N SER A 297 -37.80 15.93 -7.11
CA SER A 297 -37.84 14.51 -6.74
C SER A 297 -36.73 13.62 -7.32
N PRO A 298 -36.25 13.77 -8.58
CA PRO A 298 -35.11 12.96 -9.05
C PRO A 298 -33.78 13.30 -8.37
N LEU A 299 -33.64 14.49 -7.78
CA LEU A 299 -32.43 14.95 -7.10
C LEU A 299 -32.46 14.70 -5.59
N ALA A 300 -33.64 14.54 -4.99
CA ALA A 300 -33.78 14.37 -3.54
C ALA A 300 -32.97 13.16 -2.99
N PRO A 301 -32.95 11.98 -3.63
CA PRO A 301 -32.16 10.83 -3.16
C PRO A 301 -30.65 11.05 -3.24
N VAL A 302 -30.19 12.02 -4.04
CA VAL A 302 -28.76 12.33 -4.17
C VAL A 302 -28.24 13.08 -2.94
N ILE A 303 -29.12 13.78 -2.20
CA ILE A 303 -28.73 14.61 -1.05
C ILE A 303 -28.08 13.78 0.07
N PRO A 304 -28.69 12.68 0.59
CA PRO A 304 -28.03 11.83 1.58
C PRO A 304 -26.67 11.30 1.09
N THR A 305 -26.57 10.92 -0.18
CA THR A 305 -25.32 10.41 -0.76
C THR A 305 -24.21 11.46 -0.75
N ILE A 306 -24.51 12.72 -1.05
CA ILE A 306 -23.55 13.84 -0.98
C ILE A 306 -23.12 14.08 0.47
N ILE A 307 -24.07 14.06 1.41
CA ILE A 307 -23.79 14.21 2.84
C ILE A 307 -22.87 13.10 3.32
N PHE A 308 -23.20 11.84 3.03
CA PHE A 308 -22.39 10.69 3.38
C PHE A 308 -20.99 10.75 2.78
N SER A 309 -20.88 11.07 1.49
CA SER A 309 -19.58 11.16 0.81
C SER A 309 -18.69 12.22 1.49
N THR A 310 -19.27 13.36 1.88
CA THR A 310 -18.56 14.43 2.57
C THR A 310 -18.18 14.03 3.98
N THR A 311 -19.12 13.51 4.76
CA THR A 311 -18.91 13.10 6.16
C THR A 311 -17.94 11.93 6.27
N ALA A 312 -18.06 10.92 5.41
CA ALA A 312 -17.15 9.77 5.35
C ALA A 312 -15.72 10.23 5.04
N GLY A 313 -15.53 11.14 4.08
CA GLY A 313 -14.22 11.72 3.79
C GLY A 313 -13.59 12.44 4.99
N ILE A 314 -14.39 13.24 5.72
CA ILE A 314 -13.93 13.92 6.94
C ILE A 314 -13.56 12.90 8.03
N VAL A 315 -14.41 11.89 8.27
CA VAL A 315 -14.17 10.86 9.29
C VAL A 315 -12.93 10.03 8.96
N LEU A 316 -12.73 9.64 7.69
CA LEU A 316 -11.52 8.95 7.25
C LEU A 316 -10.26 9.81 7.43
N GLY A 317 -10.34 11.11 7.13
CA GLY A 317 -9.24 12.06 7.35
C GLY A 317 -8.88 12.23 8.84
N ILE A 318 -9.88 12.33 9.72
CA ILE A 318 -9.69 12.35 11.18
C ILE A 318 -9.08 11.03 11.64
N TYR A 319 -9.62 9.91 11.17
CA TYR A 319 -9.16 8.59 11.56
C TYR A 319 -7.72 8.34 11.12
N ARG A 320 -7.29 8.81 9.94
CA ARG A 320 -5.88 8.69 9.52
C ARG A 320 -4.94 9.22 10.61
N SER A 321 -5.26 10.38 11.18
CA SER A 321 -4.48 10.96 12.28
C SER A 321 -4.54 10.11 13.56
N VAL A 322 -5.72 9.56 13.88
CA VAL A 322 -5.90 8.66 15.04
C VAL A 322 -5.16 7.34 14.85
N ALA A 323 -5.17 6.75 13.65
CA ALA A 323 -4.51 5.50 13.32
C ALA A 323 -2.99 5.62 13.45
N ILE A 324 -2.40 6.75 12.99
CA ILE A 324 -0.97 7.03 13.16
C ILE A 324 -0.62 7.08 14.65
N ARG A 325 -1.39 7.83 15.46
CA ARG A 325 -1.18 7.94 16.91
C ARG A 325 -1.37 6.61 17.63
N SER A 326 -2.40 5.86 17.27
CA SER A 326 -2.70 4.54 17.83
C SER A 326 -1.59 3.55 17.52
N THR A 327 -1.04 3.58 16.31
CA THR A 327 0.04 2.68 15.91
C THR A 327 1.38 3.09 16.54
N GLN A 328 1.62 4.38 16.76
CA GLN A 328 2.75 4.86 17.58
C GLN A 328 2.61 4.40 19.04
N PHE A 329 1.39 4.40 19.59
CA PHE A 329 1.11 3.91 20.94
C PHE A 329 1.43 2.41 21.11
N GLU A 330 1.26 1.61 20.06
CA GLU A 330 1.62 0.18 20.06
C GLU A 330 3.13 -0.08 20.20
N ARG A 331 3.99 0.92 19.92
CA ARG A 331 5.46 0.84 19.95
C ARG A 331 5.97 -0.42 19.25
N HIS A 332 5.79 -0.47 17.94
CA HIS A 332 6.40 -1.51 17.11
C HIS A 332 7.92 -1.41 17.17
N ASN A 333 8.59 -2.56 17.18
CA ASN A 333 10.05 -2.61 17.18
C ASN A 333 10.61 -2.22 15.81
N ASN A 334 9.87 -2.52 14.75
CA ASN A 334 10.31 -2.42 13.36
C ASN A 334 9.36 -1.58 12.52
N HIS A 335 9.92 -0.94 11.51
CA HIS A 335 9.15 -0.11 10.58
C HIS A 335 8.15 -0.94 9.74
N SER A 336 8.51 -2.18 9.36
CA SER A 336 7.63 -3.11 8.65
C SER A 336 6.36 -3.44 9.43
N ASP A 337 6.49 -3.80 10.71
CA ASP A 337 5.35 -4.09 11.60
C ASP A 337 4.46 -2.86 11.81
N TYR A 338 5.09 -1.68 11.94
CA TYR A 338 4.38 -0.41 12.04
C TYR A 338 3.53 -0.16 10.79
N THR A 339 4.14 -0.26 9.61
CA THR A 339 3.44 -0.05 8.33
C THR A 339 2.34 -1.10 8.11
N TYR A 340 2.58 -2.37 8.47
CA TYR A 340 1.58 -3.43 8.42
C TYR A 340 0.35 -3.07 9.27
N SER A 341 0.57 -2.73 10.54
CA SER A 341 -0.49 -2.41 11.51
C SER A 341 -1.28 -1.15 11.10
N LEU A 342 -0.58 -0.12 10.61
CA LEU A 342 -1.21 1.11 10.11
C LEU A 342 -2.05 0.85 8.85
N THR A 343 -1.53 0.08 7.91
CA THR A 343 -2.21 -0.29 6.66
C THR A 343 -3.49 -1.05 6.96
N PHE A 344 -3.41 -2.08 7.80
CA PHE A 344 -4.57 -2.88 8.19
C PHE A 344 -5.69 -2.02 8.81
N LYS A 345 -5.34 -1.13 9.76
CA LYS A 345 -6.31 -0.22 10.41
C LYS A 345 -6.99 0.73 9.43
N ARG A 346 -6.23 1.35 8.53
CA ARG A 346 -6.78 2.26 7.50
C ARG A 346 -7.69 1.49 6.53
N TRP A 347 -7.28 0.30 6.10
CA TRP A 347 -8.03 -0.54 5.17
C TRP A 347 -9.40 -0.98 5.74
N VAL A 348 -9.45 -1.36 7.02
CA VAL A 348 -10.69 -1.85 7.65
C VAL A 348 -11.82 -0.79 7.60
N LEU A 349 -11.52 0.49 7.83
CA LEU A 349 -12.55 1.55 7.68
C LEU A 349 -12.88 1.87 6.23
N SER A 350 -11.88 1.85 5.34
CA SER A 350 -12.11 2.05 3.90
C SER A 350 -13.03 0.95 3.33
N THR A 351 -12.89 -0.28 3.84
CA THR A 351 -13.74 -1.43 3.51
C THR A 351 -15.21 -1.19 3.89
N ILE A 352 -15.49 -0.58 5.05
CA ILE A 352 -16.86 -0.21 5.44
C ILE A 352 -17.44 0.82 4.49
N VAL A 353 -16.71 1.91 4.21
CA VAL A 353 -17.20 2.96 3.31
C VAL A 353 -17.47 2.42 1.91
N SER A 354 -16.64 1.47 1.44
CA SER A 354 -16.74 0.92 0.09
C SER A 354 -17.87 -0.12 -0.04
N TYR A 355 -17.88 -1.15 0.81
CA TYR A 355 -18.77 -2.30 0.57
C TYR A 355 -20.08 -2.24 1.35
N PHE A 356 -20.13 -1.52 2.46
CA PHE A 356 -21.27 -1.64 3.38
C PHE A 356 -22.58 -1.17 2.75
N GLY A 357 -22.56 -0.16 1.88
CA GLY A 357 -23.75 0.27 1.13
C GLY A 357 -24.32 -0.82 0.20
N VAL A 358 -23.46 -1.57 -0.48
CA VAL A 358 -23.87 -2.72 -1.32
C VAL A 358 -24.35 -3.86 -0.43
N THR A 359 -23.68 -4.13 0.70
CA THR A 359 -24.11 -5.12 1.70
C THR A 359 -25.51 -4.83 2.24
N LEU A 360 -25.80 -3.57 2.62
CA LEU A 360 -27.14 -3.15 3.06
C LEU A 360 -28.16 -3.35 1.94
N SER A 361 -27.79 -3.03 0.71
CA SER A 361 -28.68 -3.18 -0.45
C SER A 361 -29.01 -4.65 -0.73
N ALA A 362 -28.01 -5.52 -0.71
CA ALA A 362 -28.12 -6.93 -1.08
C ALA A 362 -28.75 -7.78 0.04
N PHE A 363 -28.42 -7.53 1.30
CA PHE A 363 -28.84 -8.43 2.38
C PHE A 363 -29.97 -7.88 3.24
N ILE A 364 -30.23 -6.57 3.18
CA ILE A 364 -31.29 -5.93 3.98
C ILE A 364 -32.40 -5.37 3.08
N TYR A 365 -32.06 -4.44 2.20
CA TYR A 365 -33.06 -3.68 1.44
C TYR A 365 -33.81 -4.52 0.42
N MET A 366 -33.10 -5.31 -0.40
CA MET A 366 -33.76 -6.13 -1.41
C MET A 366 -34.60 -7.26 -0.81
N PRO A 367 -34.13 -8.01 0.22
CA PRO A 367 -34.94 -9.06 0.85
C PRO A 367 -36.07 -8.55 1.77
N PHE A 368 -35.84 -7.47 2.53
CA PHE A 368 -36.74 -6.99 3.59
C PHE A 368 -37.23 -5.54 3.40
N GLY A 369 -37.10 -4.99 2.20
CA GLY A 369 -37.35 -3.57 1.95
C GLY A 369 -38.71 -3.07 2.43
N GLN A 370 -39.76 -3.89 2.33
CA GLN A 370 -41.10 -3.54 2.80
C GLN A 370 -41.18 -3.39 4.32
N GLU A 371 -40.64 -4.35 5.06
CA GLU A 371 -40.64 -4.36 6.52
C GLU A 371 -39.79 -3.20 7.06
N VAL A 372 -38.62 -2.98 6.46
CA VAL A 372 -37.70 -1.90 6.83
C VAL A 372 -38.32 -0.53 6.54
N LEU A 373 -38.93 -0.33 5.37
CA LEU A 373 -39.62 0.93 5.06
C LEU A 373 -40.83 1.15 5.96
N GLY A 374 -41.60 0.11 6.26
CA GLY A 374 -42.76 0.19 7.14
C GLY A 374 -42.39 0.61 8.56
N MET A 375 -41.34 -0.02 9.14
CA MET A 375 -40.82 0.36 10.46
C MET A 375 -40.31 1.80 10.49
N PHE A 376 -39.57 2.20 9.46
CA PHE A 376 -39.00 3.54 9.37
C PHE A 376 -40.08 4.62 9.20
N HIS A 377 -41.10 4.35 8.39
CA HIS A 377 -42.27 5.21 8.24
C HIS A 377 -43.01 5.37 9.57
N LEU A 378 -43.29 4.27 10.28
CA LEU A 378 -43.97 4.34 11.58
C LEU A 378 -43.19 5.18 12.59
N GLN A 379 -41.86 5.03 12.65
CA GLN A 379 -41.02 5.81 13.56
C GLN A 379 -40.98 7.29 13.20
N LEU A 380 -40.81 7.64 11.91
CA LEU A 380 -40.77 9.04 11.47
C LEU A 380 -42.07 9.80 11.75
N PHE A 381 -43.22 9.15 11.54
CA PHE A 381 -44.53 9.74 11.83
C PHE A 381 -44.88 9.70 13.33
N ALA A 382 -44.42 8.69 14.08
CA ALA A 382 -44.59 8.62 15.54
C ALA A 382 -43.80 9.71 16.30
N PHE A 383 -42.65 10.15 15.77
CA PHE A 383 -41.85 11.24 16.35
C PHE A 383 -42.28 12.63 15.88
N ASP A 384 -43.33 12.76 15.07
CA ASP A 384 -43.88 14.01 14.52
C ASP A 384 -42.83 14.94 13.87
N LEU A 385 -41.71 14.36 13.41
CA LEU A 385 -40.57 15.08 12.84
C LEU A 385 -40.94 15.70 11.47
N ILE A 386 -41.85 15.04 10.75
CA ILE A 386 -42.42 15.53 9.48
C ILE A 386 -43.58 16.51 9.76
N GLY A 387 -44.41 16.26 10.77
CA GLY A 387 -45.51 17.18 11.13
C GLY A 387 -45.01 18.55 11.63
N THR A 388 -43.83 18.61 12.26
CA THR A 388 -43.21 19.90 12.62
C THR A 388 -42.68 20.68 11.42
N THR A 389 -42.19 20.02 10.36
CA THR A 389 -41.82 20.69 9.10
C THR A 389 -43.04 21.10 8.28
N VAL A 390 -44.09 20.27 8.28
CA VAL A 390 -45.37 20.52 7.59
C VAL A 390 -46.19 21.61 8.29
N SER A 391 -46.11 21.75 9.62
CA SER A 391 -46.79 22.83 10.33
C SER A 391 -46.16 24.22 10.08
N LEU A 392 -44.94 24.29 9.55
CA LEU A 392 -44.24 25.54 9.21
C LEU A 392 -44.38 25.92 7.73
N ALA A 393 -44.80 24.99 6.88
CA ALA A 393 -45.00 25.18 5.44
C ALA A 393 -46.47 24.88 5.11
N GLY A 394 -47.28 25.93 4.95
CA GLY A 394 -48.75 25.86 4.92
C GLY A 394 -49.41 24.89 3.92
N GLU A 395 -50.75 24.84 3.99
CA GLU A 395 -51.78 23.90 3.48
C GLU A 395 -51.65 23.21 2.09
N GLY A 396 -50.54 23.35 1.35
CA GLY A 396 -50.34 22.74 0.03
C GLY A 396 -49.48 21.45 -0.02
N GLU A 397 -48.92 20.98 1.11
CA GLU A 397 -47.93 19.87 1.10
C GLU A 397 -48.50 18.44 1.23
N GLU A 398 -49.80 18.22 1.50
CA GLU A 398 -50.40 16.87 1.47
C GLU A 398 -50.22 16.16 0.11
N LEU A 399 -49.87 16.91 -0.94
CA LEU A 399 -49.61 16.43 -2.29
C LEU A 399 -48.14 16.03 -2.57
N LEU A 400 -47.19 16.41 -1.70
CA LEU A 400 -45.74 16.21 -1.95
C LEU A 400 -45.20 14.87 -1.46
N TRP A 401 -45.90 14.22 -0.54
CA TRP A 401 -45.50 12.96 0.08
C TRP A 401 -46.52 11.86 -0.21
N GLU A 402 -46.04 10.68 -0.59
CA GLU A 402 -46.92 9.56 -0.83
C GLU A 402 -47.19 8.79 0.47
N HIS A 403 -48.42 8.86 0.96
CA HIS A 403 -48.84 8.20 2.19
C HIS A 403 -49.22 6.72 2.01
N ASP A 404 -49.45 6.28 0.77
CA ASP A 404 -49.84 4.90 0.48
C ASP A 404 -48.62 3.99 0.28
N LEU A 405 -48.25 3.28 1.34
CA LEU A 405 -47.19 2.27 1.36
C LEU A 405 -47.64 0.88 0.91
N SER A 406 -48.93 0.65 0.64
CA SER A 406 -49.45 -0.67 0.24
C SER A 406 -48.82 -1.18 -1.06
N HIS A 407 -48.33 -0.26 -1.90
CA HIS A 407 -47.62 -0.53 -3.16
C HIS A 407 -46.10 -0.32 -3.07
N ALA A 408 -45.50 -0.16 -1.88
CA ALA A 408 -44.04 -0.03 -1.76
C ALA A 408 -43.29 -1.27 -2.28
N SER A 409 -43.94 -2.44 -2.21
CA SER A 409 -43.47 -3.73 -2.75
C SER A 409 -43.21 -3.71 -4.26
N THR A 410 -44.09 -3.07 -5.03
CA THR A 410 -43.98 -2.95 -6.50
C THR A 410 -43.07 -1.81 -6.93
N LYS A 411 -42.70 -0.90 -6.01
CA LYS A 411 -41.77 0.22 -6.25
C LYS A 411 -40.30 -0.10 -5.91
N LEU A 412 -40.01 -1.25 -5.30
CA LEU A 412 -38.63 -1.67 -5.05
C LEU A 412 -37.90 -1.86 -6.39
N ASN A 413 -36.85 -1.06 -6.60
CA ASN A 413 -36.09 -1.10 -7.84
C ASN A 413 -35.20 -2.37 -7.88
N GLY A 414 -35.66 -3.38 -8.62
CA GLY A 414 -34.94 -4.65 -8.81
C GLY A 414 -33.56 -4.52 -9.48
N MET A 415 -33.26 -3.36 -10.10
CA MET A 415 -31.97 -3.08 -10.72
C MET A 415 -31.01 -2.28 -9.83
N ARG A 416 -31.42 -1.89 -8.61
CA ARG A 416 -30.63 -1.03 -7.71
C ARG A 416 -29.20 -1.56 -7.50
N LEU A 417 -29.05 -2.86 -7.28
CA LEU A 417 -27.75 -3.50 -7.07
C LEU A 417 -26.83 -3.37 -8.30
N GLN A 418 -27.37 -3.51 -9.51
CA GLN A 418 -26.60 -3.33 -10.74
C GLN A 418 -26.21 -1.87 -10.95
N THR A 419 -27.12 -0.93 -10.68
CA THR A 419 -26.84 0.51 -10.77
C THR A 419 -25.74 0.93 -9.80
N GLN A 420 -25.75 0.39 -8.57
CA GLN A 420 -24.68 0.63 -7.59
C GLN A 420 -23.35 0.06 -8.05
N MET A 421 -23.34 -1.19 -8.54
CA MET A 421 -22.12 -1.80 -9.09
C MET A 421 -21.55 -0.99 -10.26
N PHE A 422 -22.40 -0.50 -11.16
CA PHE A 422 -21.99 0.40 -12.24
C PHE A 422 -21.41 1.71 -11.70
N ALA A 423 -22.07 2.32 -10.70
CA ALA A 423 -21.60 3.56 -10.09
C ALA A 423 -20.21 3.40 -9.45
N PHE A 424 -19.95 2.31 -8.73
CA PHE A 424 -18.66 2.08 -8.07
C PHE A 424 -17.53 1.70 -9.04
N LEU A 425 -17.82 0.90 -10.07
CA LEU A 425 -16.78 0.40 -10.98
C LEU A 425 -16.56 1.27 -12.22
N VAL A 426 -17.51 2.15 -12.55
CA VAL A 426 -17.41 3.01 -13.73
C VAL A 426 -17.44 4.47 -13.32
N THR A 427 -18.52 4.93 -12.69
CA THR A 427 -18.68 6.35 -12.39
C THR A 427 -17.62 6.86 -11.41
N ALA A 428 -17.35 6.13 -10.33
CA ALA A 428 -16.33 6.50 -9.36
C ALA A 428 -14.92 6.49 -9.99
N GLN A 429 -14.61 5.49 -10.81
CA GLN A 429 -13.34 5.37 -11.51
C GLN A 429 -13.10 6.53 -12.50
N LEU A 430 -14.13 6.91 -13.26
CA LEU A 430 -14.08 8.09 -14.11
C LEU A 430 -13.90 9.38 -13.30
N GLY A 431 -14.53 9.46 -12.13
CA GLY A 431 -14.33 10.55 -11.18
C GLY A 431 -12.88 10.63 -10.69
N ASN A 432 -12.30 9.52 -10.26
CA ASN A 432 -10.90 9.42 -9.82
C ASN A 432 -9.96 9.81 -10.95
N ALA A 433 -10.09 9.20 -12.13
CA ALA A 433 -9.28 9.54 -13.31
C ALA A 433 -9.36 11.03 -13.67
N PHE A 434 -10.55 11.64 -13.58
CA PHE A 434 -10.70 13.08 -13.78
C PHE A 434 -9.97 13.89 -12.71
N GLN A 435 -10.06 13.50 -11.44
CA GLN A 435 -9.36 14.18 -10.34
C GLN A 435 -7.84 14.07 -10.47
N GLU A 436 -7.33 12.94 -10.96
CA GLU A 436 -5.90 12.70 -11.08
C GLU A 436 -5.29 13.33 -12.35
N LEU A 437 -5.97 13.19 -13.49
CA LEU A 437 -5.44 13.58 -14.79
C LEU A 437 -5.85 14.99 -15.21
N VAL A 438 -7.05 15.45 -14.84
CA VAL A 438 -7.59 16.71 -15.39
C VAL A 438 -7.43 17.88 -14.41
N ILE A 439 -7.73 17.68 -13.12
CA ILE A 439 -7.65 18.75 -12.11
C ILE A 439 -6.27 19.42 -12.07
N PRO A 440 -5.12 18.70 -12.10
CA PRO A 440 -3.81 19.35 -12.04
C PRO A 440 -3.58 20.30 -13.23
N TYR A 441 -4.09 19.96 -14.41
CA TYR A 441 -4.01 20.81 -15.61
C TYR A 441 -4.94 22.02 -15.50
N ILE A 442 -6.15 21.85 -14.97
CA ILE A 442 -7.08 22.96 -14.70
C ILE A 442 -6.46 23.94 -13.70
N ILE A 443 -5.90 23.44 -12.59
CA ILE A 443 -5.23 24.29 -11.58
C ILE A 443 -4.05 25.03 -12.21
N LYS A 444 -3.23 24.34 -13.01
CA LYS A 444 -2.09 24.95 -13.70
C LYS A 444 -2.54 26.04 -14.68
N TRP A 445 -3.61 25.79 -15.43
CA TRP A 445 -4.19 26.74 -16.38
C TRP A 445 -4.78 27.97 -15.67
N LEU A 446 -5.55 27.78 -14.59
CA LEU A 446 -6.09 28.86 -13.76
C LEU A 446 -4.97 29.73 -13.16
N ARG A 447 -3.91 29.09 -12.63
CA ARG A 447 -2.73 29.80 -12.11
C ARG A 447 -2.00 30.59 -13.19
N SER A 448 -1.92 30.06 -14.42
CA SER A 448 -1.28 30.76 -15.55
C SER A 448 -2.04 32.00 -16.00
N ARG A 449 -3.37 32.02 -15.86
CA ARG A 449 -4.20 33.21 -16.12
C ARG A 449 -4.12 34.26 -15.01
N GLY A 450 -3.94 33.83 -13.76
CA GLY A 450 -3.95 34.70 -12.58
C GLY A 450 -2.59 35.27 -12.15
N SER A 451 -1.48 34.95 -12.83
CA SER A 451 -0.15 35.44 -12.44
C SER A 451 0.38 36.54 -13.38
N PRO A 452 0.47 37.81 -12.94
CA PRO A 452 1.22 38.87 -13.63
C PRO A 452 2.75 38.75 -13.45
N LEU A 453 3.25 37.63 -12.91
CA LEU A 453 4.59 37.49 -12.31
C LEU A 453 5.39 36.29 -12.85
N ALA A 454 4.96 35.68 -13.96
CA ALA A 454 5.95 34.98 -14.78
C ALA A 454 6.92 36.06 -15.26
N LYS A 455 8.15 36.07 -14.75
CA LYS A 455 9.22 36.93 -15.27
C LYS A 455 9.24 36.71 -16.79
N VAL A 456 8.65 37.63 -17.54
CA VAL A 456 8.81 37.70 -18.99
C VAL A 456 10.31 37.91 -19.17
N LYS A 457 11.01 36.86 -19.62
CA LYS A 457 12.43 36.96 -20.00
C LYS A 457 12.53 38.14 -20.95
N ARG A 458 13.39 39.10 -20.62
CA ARG A 458 13.59 40.24 -21.52
C ARG A 458 14.24 39.69 -22.80
N PRO A 459 13.83 40.15 -24.00
CA PRO A 459 14.51 39.74 -25.21
C PRO A 459 15.98 40.18 -25.09
N GLY A 460 16.90 39.22 -24.94
CA GLY A 460 18.33 39.46 -24.69
C GLY A 460 18.95 38.70 -23.50
N ASP A 461 18.16 38.06 -22.63
CA ASP A 461 18.72 37.21 -21.56
C ASP A 461 19.40 35.96 -22.16
N PRO A 462 20.63 35.59 -21.73
CA PRO A 462 21.29 34.38 -22.21
C PRO A 462 20.42 33.13 -21.94
N PRO A 463 20.56 32.07 -22.76
CA PRO A 463 19.88 30.81 -22.50
C PRO A 463 20.25 30.32 -21.09
N ALA A 464 19.24 29.95 -20.31
CA ALA A 464 19.43 29.53 -18.93
C ALA A 464 20.44 28.38 -18.89
N THR A 465 21.45 28.50 -18.02
CA THR A 465 22.50 27.49 -17.86
C THR A 465 21.88 26.15 -17.43
N GLN A 466 22.57 25.05 -17.70
CA GLN A 466 22.10 23.72 -17.31
C GLN A 466 21.85 23.63 -15.78
N GLU A 467 22.69 24.31 -14.98
CA GLU A 467 22.52 24.43 -13.53
C GLU A 467 21.23 25.18 -13.16
N GLU A 468 20.90 26.29 -13.81
CA GLU A 468 19.68 27.06 -13.54
C GLU A 468 18.43 26.25 -13.85
N LYS A 469 18.44 25.50 -14.96
CA LYS A 469 17.34 24.58 -15.32
C LYS A 469 17.17 23.47 -14.28
N MET A 470 18.28 22.90 -13.80
CA MET A 470 18.25 21.89 -12.74
C MET A 470 17.70 22.47 -11.43
N LEU A 471 18.15 23.66 -11.03
CA LEU A 471 17.70 24.32 -9.81
C LEU A 471 16.22 24.70 -9.89
N ASP A 472 15.74 25.23 -11.01
CA ASP A 472 14.32 25.52 -11.20
C ASP A 472 13.47 24.26 -11.11
N ARG A 473 13.94 23.14 -11.69
CA ARG A 473 13.28 21.83 -11.60
C ARG A 473 13.20 21.32 -10.16
N VAL A 474 14.33 21.29 -9.45
CA VAL A 474 14.41 20.84 -8.05
C VAL A 474 13.51 21.72 -7.17
N ASN A 475 13.58 23.03 -7.36
CA ASN A 475 12.72 23.98 -6.65
C ASN A 475 11.23 23.77 -6.94
N LYS A 476 10.88 23.44 -8.19
CA LYS A 476 9.51 23.13 -8.58
C LYS A 476 9.02 21.86 -7.88
N GLU A 477 9.81 20.78 -7.91
CA GLU A 477 9.52 19.51 -7.26
C GLU A 477 9.29 19.67 -5.74
N ILE A 478 10.20 20.37 -5.06
CA ILE A 478 10.08 20.67 -3.62
C ILE A 478 8.83 21.51 -3.36
N SER A 479 8.53 22.48 -4.22
CA SER A 479 7.37 23.37 -4.04
C SER A 479 6.01 22.69 -4.20
N THR A 480 5.96 21.53 -4.88
CA THR A 480 4.73 20.75 -5.07
C THR A 480 4.12 20.33 -3.74
N GLY A 481 4.96 19.96 -2.75
CA GLY A 481 4.51 19.74 -1.36
C GLY A 481 3.76 18.45 -1.09
N LEU A 482 3.52 17.62 -2.12
CA LEU A 482 2.79 16.37 -2.01
C LEU A 482 3.78 15.20 -1.97
N ASP A 483 3.74 14.46 -0.87
CA ASP A 483 4.48 13.21 -0.71
C ASP A 483 3.62 12.05 -1.22
N TYR A 484 4.25 11.08 -1.86
CA TYR A 484 3.57 9.91 -2.41
C TYR A 484 3.21 8.92 -1.29
N ASP A 485 1.92 8.62 -1.11
CA ASP A 485 1.42 7.60 -0.18
C ASP A 485 0.95 6.38 -0.98
N ILE A 486 1.77 5.33 -1.01
CA ILE A 486 1.47 4.09 -1.76
C ILE A 486 0.24 3.35 -1.22
N PHE A 487 -0.20 3.69 0.01
CA PHE A 487 -1.39 3.10 0.59
C PHE A 487 -2.62 3.35 -0.29
N ASP A 488 -2.80 4.57 -0.78
CA ASP A 488 -4.03 4.96 -1.48
C ASP A 488 -4.16 4.17 -2.81
N ASP A 489 -3.05 4.02 -3.54
CA ASP A 489 -2.96 3.26 -4.79
C ASP A 489 -3.25 1.76 -4.57
N TYR A 490 -2.66 1.12 -3.54
CA TYR A 490 -3.01 -0.25 -3.19
C TYR A 490 -4.47 -0.38 -2.72
N CYS A 491 -4.95 0.59 -1.94
CA CYS A 491 -6.31 0.56 -1.40
C CYS A 491 -7.33 0.57 -2.54
N GLU A 492 -7.10 1.35 -3.59
CA GLU A 492 -7.94 1.39 -4.77
C GLU A 492 -7.97 0.03 -5.48
N MET A 493 -6.81 -0.56 -5.76
CA MET A 493 -6.72 -1.84 -6.46
C MET A 493 -7.30 -3.00 -5.65
N VAL A 494 -7.03 -3.06 -4.35
CA VAL A 494 -7.57 -4.10 -3.45
C VAL A 494 -9.08 -3.91 -3.24
N THR A 495 -9.57 -2.67 -3.24
CA THR A 495 -11.01 -2.39 -3.17
C THR A 495 -11.72 -2.85 -4.45
N GLN A 496 -11.13 -2.57 -5.61
CA GLN A 496 -11.63 -3.06 -6.89
C GLN A 496 -11.65 -4.60 -6.95
N PHE A 497 -10.59 -5.27 -6.46
CA PHE A 497 -10.54 -6.73 -6.34
C PHE A 497 -11.72 -7.26 -5.51
N GLY A 498 -12.06 -6.62 -4.39
CA GLY A 498 -13.21 -7.03 -3.59
C GLY A 498 -14.55 -6.81 -4.27
N TYR A 499 -14.72 -5.74 -5.07
CA TYR A 499 -15.91 -5.60 -5.91
C TYR A 499 -16.09 -6.74 -6.90
N ILE A 500 -14.99 -7.19 -7.50
CA ILE A 500 -15.02 -8.30 -8.45
C ILE A 500 -15.27 -9.62 -7.73
N ALA A 501 -14.51 -9.91 -6.67
CA ALA A 501 -14.58 -11.18 -5.97
C ALA A 501 -15.92 -11.39 -5.26
N MET A 502 -16.43 -10.38 -4.55
CA MET A 502 -17.65 -10.51 -3.74
C MET A 502 -18.92 -10.23 -4.54
N TRP A 503 -18.91 -9.25 -5.45
CA TRP A 503 -20.15 -8.66 -5.97
C TRP A 503 -20.36 -8.81 -7.49
N SER A 504 -19.40 -9.36 -8.24
CA SER A 504 -19.55 -9.48 -9.71
C SER A 504 -20.65 -10.44 -10.16
N SER A 505 -21.17 -11.32 -9.29
CA SER A 505 -22.33 -12.16 -9.60
C SER A 505 -23.63 -11.33 -9.79
N ILE A 506 -23.70 -10.14 -9.18
CA ILE A 506 -24.77 -9.16 -9.41
C ILE A 506 -24.68 -8.56 -10.83
N TRP A 507 -23.46 -8.22 -11.24
CA TRP A 507 -23.18 -7.59 -12.52
C TRP A 507 -21.91 -8.20 -13.16
N PRO A 508 -22.06 -9.26 -13.98
CA PRO A 508 -20.93 -10.00 -14.54
C PRO A 508 -20.02 -9.21 -15.49
N LEU A 509 -20.42 -7.99 -15.90
CA LEU A 509 -19.57 -7.09 -16.70
C LEU A 509 -18.53 -6.34 -15.84
N ALA A 510 -18.65 -6.38 -14.51
CA ALA A 510 -17.71 -5.78 -13.57
C ALA A 510 -16.22 -6.06 -13.87
N PRO A 511 -15.79 -7.31 -14.14
CA PRO A 511 -14.39 -7.61 -14.42
C PRO A 511 -13.89 -7.01 -15.74
N VAL A 512 -14.77 -6.78 -16.72
CA VAL A 512 -14.42 -6.10 -17.98
C VAL A 512 -14.08 -4.64 -17.70
N MET A 513 -14.93 -3.95 -16.94
CA MET A 513 -14.70 -2.54 -16.58
C MET A 513 -13.44 -2.37 -15.75
N ALA A 514 -13.21 -3.25 -14.78
CA ALA A 514 -11.99 -3.27 -13.99
C ALA A 514 -10.73 -3.55 -14.84
N CYS A 515 -10.82 -4.43 -15.85
CA CYS A 515 -9.71 -4.70 -16.77
C CYS A 515 -9.35 -3.46 -17.61
N VAL A 516 -10.35 -2.74 -18.11
CA VAL A 516 -10.14 -1.46 -18.83
C VAL A 516 -9.56 -0.41 -17.88
N ASN A 517 -10.08 -0.32 -16.66
CA ASN A 517 -9.59 0.60 -15.65
C ASN A 517 -8.10 0.37 -15.38
N ASN A 518 -7.70 -0.86 -15.06
CA ASN A 518 -6.31 -1.17 -14.70
C ASN A 518 -5.32 -0.96 -15.85
N TRP A 519 -5.78 -1.08 -17.10
CA TRP A 519 -4.96 -0.76 -18.27
C TRP A 519 -4.67 0.75 -18.40
N LEU A 520 -5.64 1.60 -18.01
CA LEU A 520 -5.46 3.06 -17.93
C LEU A 520 -4.72 3.49 -16.66
N GLU A 521 -4.92 2.74 -15.57
CA GLU A 521 -4.39 3.02 -14.23
C GLU A 521 -2.86 2.99 -14.21
N GLY A 522 -2.24 1.95 -14.77
CA GLY A 522 -0.78 1.81 -14.74
C GLY A 522 -0.04 3.03 -15.29
N PRO A 523 -0.38 3.53 -16.50
CA PRO A 523 0.15 4.79 -16.99
C PRO A 523 -0.26 6.02 -16.17
N SER A 524 -1.49 6.08 -15.63
CA SER A 524 -1.97 7.18 -14.77
C SER A 524 -1.14 7.31 -13.50
N ASP A 525 -0.93 6.22 -12.78
CA ASP A 525 -0.13 6.16 -11.55
C ASP A 525 1.33 6.51 -11.79
N ALA A 526 1.91 5.98 -12.88
CA ALA A 526 3.27 6.33 -13.26
C ALA A 526 3.39 7.84 -13.52
N PHE A 527 2.42 8.42 -14.24
CA PHE A 527 2.39 9.85 -14.51
C PHE A 527 2.19 10.70 -13.24
N LYS A 528 1.30 10.26 -12.34
CA LYS A 528 1.05 10.85 -11.00
C LYS A 528 2.35 10.89 -10.19
N LEU A 529 3.06 9.77 -10.11
CA LEU A 529 4.32 9.63 -9.38
C LEU A 529 5.44 10.50 -9.94
N THR A 530 5.61 10.58 -11.26
CA THR A 530 6.74 11.32 -11.88
C THR A 530 6.49 12.83 -11.95
N THR A 531 5.23 13.26 -12.03
CA THR A 531 4.91 14.66 -12.40
C THR A 531 4.25 15.44 -11.27
N HIS A 532 3.38 14.79 -10.50
CA HIS A 532 2.55 15.45 -9.48
C HIS A 532 3.06 15.24 -8.06
N MET A 533 3.92 14.26 -7.84
CA MET A 533 4.46 13.93 -6.52
C MET A 533 5.97 14.18 -6.46
N ARG A 534 6.47 14.42 -5.26
CA ARG A 534 7.92 14.34 -5.00
C ARG A 534 8.37 12.89 -5.13
N LYS A 535 9.63 12.69 -5.51
CA LYS A 535 10.19 11.34 -5.53
C LYS A 535 10.12 10.72 -4.13
N PRO A 536 9.51 9.53 -3.95
CA PRO A 536 9.50 8.85 -2.67
C PRO A 536 10.91 8.38 -2.29
N ILE A 537 11.16 8.27 -0.99
CA ILE A 537 12.40 7.70 -0.48
C ILE A 537 12.36 6.20 -0.79
N PRO A 538 13.39 5.63 -1.45
CA PRO A 538 13.37 4.21 -1.79
C PRO A 538 13.39 3.34 -0.53
N VAL A 539 12.41 2.44 -0.41
CA VAL A 539 12.30 1.48 0.71
C VAL A 539 12.46 0.07 0.17
N ARG A 540 13.24 -0.75 0.90
CA ARG A 540 13.36 -2.18 0.62
C ARG A 540 12.12 -2.90 1.16
N ALA A 541 11.50 -3.71 0.32
CA ALA A 541 10.35 -4.52 0.67
C ALA A 541 10.53 -5.93 0.13
N GLU A 542 10.12 -6.92 0.92
CA GLU A 542 10.06 -8.33 0.50
C GLU A 542 8.64 -8.76 0.08
N SER A 543 7.63 -8.01 0.50
CA SER A 543 6.22 -8.30 0.29
C SER A 543 5.44 -7.00 0.23
N ILE A 544 4.23 -7.06 -0.35
CA ILE A 544 3.23 -5.98 -0.27
C ILE A 544 2.68 -5.79 1.16
N GLY A 545 3.10 -6.64 2.11
CA GLY A 545 2.79 -6.51 3.52
C GLY A 545 1.34 -6.89 3.82
N ALA A 546 0.63 -6.04 4.58
CA ALA A 546 -0.74 -6.31 5.03
C ALA A 546 -1.72 -6.55 3.88
N TRP A 547 -1.46 -5.98 2.71
CA TRP A 547 -2.33 -6.09 1.54
C TRP A 547 -2.55 -7.54 1.08
N LEU A 548 -1.54 -8.41 1.20
CA LEU A 548 -1.71 -9.83 0.85
C LEU A 548 -2.74 -10.51 1.76
N ASP A 549 -2.69 -10.21 3.05
CA ASP A 549 -3.64 -10.76 4.03
C ASP A 549 -5.03 -10.11 3.88
N CYS A 550 -5.11 -8.84 3.49
CA CYS A 550 -6.37 -8.19 3.09
C CYS A 550 -7.00 -8.90 1.88
N ILE A 551 -6.24 -9.19 0.82
CA ILE A 551 -6.71 -9.90 -0.38
C ILE A 551 -7.22 -11.30 -0.01
N ARG A 552 -6.50 -12.02 0.86
CA ARG A 552 -6.92 -13.33 1.37
C ARG A 552 -8.21 -13.24 2.19
N ALA A 553 -8.35 -12.21 3.02
CA ALA A 553 -9.58 -11.96 3.78
C ALA A 553 -10.77 -11.66 2.86
N ILE A 554 -10.55 -10.88 1.79
CA ILE A 554 -11.55 -10.61 0.75
C ILE A 554 -11.92 -11.90 0.01
N ALA A 555 -10.96 -12.75 -0.34
CA ALA A 555 -11.24 -14.04 -1.00
C ALA A 555 -12.09 -14.97 -0.11
N TRP A 556 -11.84 -15.00 1.20
CA TRP A 556 -12.69 -15.70 2.16
C TRP A 556 -14.10 -15.09 2.22
N ALA A 557 -14.21 -13.77 2.32
CA ALA A 557 -15.49 -13.08 2.34
C ALA A 557 -16.28 -13.31 1.04
N ALA A 558 -15.60 -13.36 -0.11
CA ALA A 558 -16.19 -13.67 -1.40
C ALA A 558 -16.84 -15.04 -1.45
N ALA A 559 -16.25 -16.06 -0.81
CA ALA A 559 -16.87 -17.38 -0.72
C ALA A 559 -18.22 -17.31 0.02
N VAL A 560 -18.27 -16.62 1.15
CA VAL A 560 -19.49 -16.45 1.94
C VAL A 560 -20.53 -15.61 1.18
N VAL A 561 -20.14 -14.45 0.67
CA VAL A 561 -21.02 -13.52 -0.04
C VAL A 561 -21.65 -14.18 -1.27
N ASN A 562 -20.86 -14.87 -2.11
CA ASN A 562 -21.39 -15.49 -3.32
C ASN A 562 -22.36 -16.63 -3.02
N VAL A 563 -22.13 -17.44 -1.97
CA VAL A 563 -23.10 -18.46 -1.55
C VAL A 563 -24.41 -17.81 -1.13
N VAL A 564 -24.36 -16.76 -0.30
CA VAL A 564 -25.56 -16.05 0.15
C VAL A 564 -26.29 -15.39 -1.02
N LEU A 565 -25.57 -14.75 -1.96
CA LEU A 565 -26.17 -14.13 -3.14
C LEU A 565 -26.90 -15.17 -4.02
N VAL A 566 -26.28 -16.32 -4.27
CA VAL A 566 -26.93 -17.41 -5.03
C VAL A 566 -28.19 -17.89 -4.30
N CYS A 567 -28.10 -18.14 -2.99
CA CYS A 567 -29.26 -18.59 -2.20
C CYS A 567 -30.41 -17.57 -2.18
N LEU A 568 -30.12 -16.26 -2.17
CA LEU A 568 -31.14 -15.22 -2.05
C LEU A 568 -31.73 -14.79 -3.40
N TYR A 569 -31.02 -14.97 -4.52
CA TYR A 569 -31.40 -14.37 -5.80
C TYR A 569 -31.52 -15.33 -6.99
N HIS A 570 -30.96 -16.54 -6.91
CA HIS A 570 -31.09 -17.51 -7.99
C HIS A 570 -32.49 -18.15 -8.00
N PRO A 571 -33.18 -18.26 -9.15
CA PRO A 571 -34.55 -18.78 -9.22
C PRO A 571 -34.73 -20.17 -8.56
N ASP A 572 -33.77 -21.06 -8.73
CA ASP A 572 -33.87 -22.42 -8.18
C ASP A 572 -33.63 -22.49 -6.66
N PHE A 573 -32.89 -21.53 -6.10
CA PHE A 573 -32.47 -21.56 -4.70
C PHE A 573 -33.22 -20.54 -3.82
N VAL A 574 -33.88 -19.55 -4.43
CA VAL A 574 -34.55 -18.45 -3.72
C VAL A 574 -35.57 -18.93 -2.70
N HIS A 575 -36.31 -20.01 -3.00
CA HIS A 575 -37.30 -20.55 -2.08
C HIS A 575 -36.65 -21.09 -0.79
N ILE A 576 -35.51 -21.78 -0.92
CA ILE A 576 -34.74 -22.34 0.20
C ILE A 576 -34.06 -21.21 0.98
N GLY A 577 -33.44 -20.28 0.26
CA GLY A 577 -32.74 -19.13 0.86
C GLY A 577 -33.68 -18.22 1.62
N MET A 578 -34.78 -17.77 1.00
CA MET A 578 -35.73 -16.87 1.64
C MET A 578 -36.48 -17.52 2.80
N ALA A 579 -36.85 -18.80 2.71
CA ALA A 579 -37.46 -19.50 3.85
C ALA A 579 -36.50 -19.54 5.05
N SER A 580 -35.26 -19.97 4.82
CA SER A 580 -34.23 -20.04 5.87
C SER A 580 -33.91 -18.65 6.47
N TYR A 581 -33.89 -17.63 5.62
CA TYR A 581 -33.53 -16.25 5.99
C TYR A 581 -34.66 -15.52 6.72
N LYS A 582 -35.93 -15.68 6.30
CA LYS A 582 -37.10 -15.08 6.95
C LYS A 582 -37.48 -15.75 8.27
N GLU A 583 -37.34 -17.06 8.36
CA GLU A 583 -37.55 -17.79 9.63
C GLU A 583 -36.45 -17.53 10.65
N ALA A 584 -35.43 -16.72 10.30
CA ALA A 584 -34.26 -16.41 11.11
C ALA A 584 -33.67 -17.68 11.73
N ASN A 585 -33.62 -18.78 10.96
CA ASN A 585 -33.13 -20.06 11.45
C ASN A 585 -31.61 -19.97 11.59
N PHE A 586 -31.19 -19.41 12.72
CA PHE A 586 -29.80 -19.13 13.04
C PHE A 586 -28.93 -20.38 12.89
N LYS A 587 -29.49 -21.57 13.18
CA LYS A 587 -28.79 -22.85 13.01
C LYS A 587 -28.46 -23.12 11.54
N THR A 588 -29.41 -22.94 10.63
CA THR A 588 -29.19 -23.15 9.18
C THR A 588 -28.19 -22.13 8.62
N CYS A 589 -28.37 -20.84 8.93
CA CYS A 589 -27.43 -19.80 8.50
C CYS A 589 -26.02 -20.03 9.05
N PHE A 590 -25.91 -20.41 10.32
CA PHE A 590 -24.63 -20.75 10.95
C PHE A 590 -23.99 -21.99 10.30
N LEU A 591 -24.76 -23.04 10.01
CA LEU A 591 -24.26 -24.23 9.33
C LEU A 591 -23.79 -23.91 7.91
N ILE A 592 -24.52 -23.10 7.14
CA ILE A 592 -24.09 -22.64 5.80
C ILE A 592 -22.78 -21.85 5.91
N ALA A 593 -22.69 -20.91 6.85
CA ALA A 593 -21.47 -20.11 7.04
C ALA A 593 -20.28 -20.97 7.47
N LEU A 594 -20.50 -21.92 8.38
CA LEU A 594 -19.49 -22.85 8.88
C LEU A 594 -18.98 -23.77 7.77
N THR A 595 -19.89 -24.41 7.04
CA THR A 595 -19.56 -25.32 5.92
C THR A 595 -18.85 -24.59 4.80
N THR A 596 -19.35 -23.41 4.39
CA THR A 596 -18.71 -22.57 3.38
C THR A 596 -17.30 -22.15 3.80
N SER A 597 -17.11 -21.77 5.07
CA SER A 597 -15.78 -21.40 5.58
C SER A 597 -14.80 -22.57 5.57
N HIS A 598 -15.23 -23.77 5.99
CA HIS A 598 -14.36 -24.96 5.97
C HIS A 598 -14.04 -25.42 4.55
N ALA A 599 -15.03 -25.39 3.65
CA ALA A 599 -14.84 -25.68 2.23
C ALA A 599 -13.84 -24.71 1.60
N PHE A 600 -13.96 -23.41 1.89
CA PHE A 600 -12.99 -22.41 1.43
C PHE A 600 -11.58 -22.71 1.93
N LEU A 601 -11.40 -23.05 3.21
CA LEU A 601 -10.08 -23.38 3.76
C LEU A 601 -9.46 -24.61 3.07
N ALA A 602 -10.26 -25.65 2.81
CA ALA A 602 -9.82 -26.84 2.09
C ALA A 602 -9.42 -26.52 0.64
N VAL A 603 -10.25 -25.75 -0.08
CA VAL A 603 -9.95 -25.29 -1.44
C VAL A 603 -8.69 -24.44 -1.47
N ARG A 604 -8.54 -23.49 -0.54
CA ARG A 604 -7.36 -22.65 -0.43
C ARG A 604 -6.09 -23.48 -0.17
N TYR A 605 -6.16 -24.47 0.71
CA TYR A 605 -5.04 -25.38 0.96
C TYR A 605 -4.64 -26.13 -0.30
N ALA A 606 -5.61 -26.69 -1.04
CA ALA A 606 -5.37 -27.39 -2.29
C ALA A 606 -4.77 -26.47 -3.37
N VAL A 607 -5.35 -25.29 -3.56
CA VAL A 607 -4.87 -24.27 -4.50
C VAL A 607 -3.44 -23.87 -4.16
N ARG A 608 -3.15 -23.59 -2.89
CA ARG A 608 -1.80 -23.25 -2.43
C ARG A 608 -0.81 -24.37 -2.74
N ALA A 609 -1.16 -25.63 -2.45
CA ALA A 609 -0.29 -26.77 -2.73
C ALA A 609 0.01 -26.91 -4.23
N VAL A 610 -1.01 -26.73 -5.09
CA VAL A 610 -0.85 -26.74 -6.55
C VAL A 610 0.02 -25.58 -7.01
N VAL A 611 -0.27 -24.36 -6.54
CA VAL A 611 0.47 -23.15 -6.93
C VAL A 611 1.93 -23.21 -6.48
N ASP A 612 2.21 -23.61 -5.25
CA ASP A 612 3.59 -23.81 -4.77
C ASP A 612 4.30 -24.89 -5.62
N LYS A 613 3.64 -26.02 -5.91
CA LYS A 613 4.25 -27.08 -6.73
C LYS A 613 4.53 -26.66 -8.17
N VAL A 614 3.60 -25.96 -8.81
CA VAL A 614 3.69 -25.58 -10.23
C VAL A 614 4.61 -24.39 -10.42
N TYR A 615 4.46 -23.35 -9.60
CA TYR A 615 5.13 -22.08 -9.82
C TYR A 615 6.39 -21.90 -8.98
N TRP A 616 6.50 -22.49 -7.78
CA TRP A 616 7.68 -22.31 -6.92
C TRP A 616 8.72 -23.43 -7.05
N HIS A 617 8.31 -24.70 -7.01
CA HIS A 617 9.25 -25.83 -6.95
C HIS A 617 10.19 -25.98 -8.16
N GLY A 618 9.79 -25.52 -9.35
CA GLY A 618 10.62 -25.55 -10.56
C GLY A 618 11.17 -24.19 -11.00
N SER A 619 11.19 -23.18 -10.11
CA SER A 619 11.58 -21.83 -10.49
C SER A 619 13.07 -21.58 -10.34
N GLU A 620 13.64 -20.78 -11.25
CA GLU A 620 15.06 -20.40 -11.22
C GLU A 620 15.44 -19.71 -9.91
N GLU A 621 14.54 -18.90 -9.35
CA GLU A 621 14.76 -18.17 -8.11
C GLU A 621 14.97 -19.12 -6.94
N ARG A 622 14.15 -20.17 -6.83
CA ARG A 622 14.32 -21.18 -5.80
C ARG A 622 15.64 -21.93 -5.95
N GLU A 623 15.98 -22.38 -7.15
CA GLU A 623 17.26 -23.05 -7.37
C GLU A 623 18.43 -22.12 -7.06
N SER A 624 18.31 -20.81 -7.37
CA SER A 624 19.32 -19.82 -7.02
C SER A 624 19.47 -19.66 -5.50
N LEU A 625 18.36 -19.73 -4.77
CA LEU A 625 18.29 -19.69 -3.31
C LEU A 625 19.00 -20.91 -2.70
N GLU A 626 18.62 -22.11 -3.14
CA GLU A 626 19.22 -23.37 -2.67
C GLU A 626 20.71 -23.44 -3.00
N ARG A 627 21.12 -23.06 -4.22
CA ARG A 627 22.54 -23.01 -4.64
C ARG A 627 23.36 -22.05 -3.80
N ALA A 628 22.80 -20.89 -3.44
CA ALA A 628 23.49 -19.90 -2.62
C ALA A 628 23.62 -20.38 -1.16
N GLU A 629 22.57 -20.98 -0.59
CA GLU A 629 22.64 -21.59 0.74
C GLU A 629 23.67 -22.74 0.80
N GLN A 630 23.70 -23.59 -0.24
CA GLN A 630 24.69 -24.67 -0.34
C GLN A 630 26.13 -24.12 -0.40
N LYS A 631 26.38 -23.12 -1.24
CA LYS A 631 27.71 -22.47 -1.34
C LYS A 631 28.16 -21.85 -0.02
N LEU A 632 27.23 -21.23 0.71
CA LEU A 632 27.52 -20.67 2.03
C LEU A 632 27.91 -21.77 3.02
N ARG A 633 27.13 -22.86 3.08
CA ARG A 633 27.41 -24.01 3.95
C ARG A 633 28.77 -24.61 3.62
N GLN A 634 29.08 -24.80 2.34
CA GLN A 634 30.37 -25.32 1.90
C GLN A 634 31.53 -24.40 2.29
N SER A 635 31.41 -23.09 2.04
CA SER A 635 32.45 -22.13 2.44
C SER A 635 32.65 -22.08 3.96
N CYS A 636 31.60 -22.31 4.74
CA CYS A 636 31.67 -22.38 6.19
C CYS A 636 32.44 -23.63 6.63
N LEU A 637 32.09 -24.80 6.07
CA LEU A 637 32.80 -26.07 6.30
C LEU A 637 34.29 -25.96 5.93
N ASP A 638 34.62 -25.42 4.75
CA ASP A 638 36.01 -25.23 4.32
C ASP A 638 36.81 -24.34 5.29
N THR A 639 36.15 -23.36 5.92
CA THR A 639 36.79 -22.46 6.89
C THR A 639 37.01 -23.19 8.22
N PHE A 640 36.04 -24.00 8.65
CA PHE A 640 36.17 -24.84 9.83
C PHE A 640 37.26 -25.90 9.65
N ASP A 641 37.31 -26.58 8.50
CA ASP A 641 38.33 -27.58 8.20
C ASP A 641 39.73 -26.95 8.20
N LYS A 642 39.90 -25.78 7.57
CA LYS A 642 41.19 -25.06 7.62
C LYS A 642 41.59 -24.65 9.05
N SER A 643 40.62 -24.22 9.86
CA SER A 643 40.86 -23.85 11.26
C SER A 643 41.20 -25.08 12.10
N ALA A 644 40.52 -26.20 11.88
CA ALA A 644 40.77 -27.47 12.54
C ALA A 644 42.14 -28.05 12.16
N ILE A 645 42.55 -27.95 10.90
CA ILE A 645 43.89 -28.33 10.44
C ILE A 645 44.96 -27.45 11.11
N HIS A 646 44.74 -26.14 11.23
CA HIS A 646 45.66 -25.24 11.93
C HIS A 646 45.79 -25.61 13.42
N LEU A 647 44.68 -25.89 14.10
CA LEU A 647 44.66 -26.32 15.50
C LEU A 647 45.31 -27.69 15.70
N ALA A 648 45.17 -28.61 14.74
CA ALA A 648 45.83 -29.91 14.76
C ALA A 648 47.36 -29.81 14.55
N GLN A 649 47.83 -28.78 13.84
CA GLN A 649 49.26 -28.50 13.63
C GLN A 649 49.92 -27.78 14.81
N GLU A 650 49.15 -27.08 15.66
CA GLU A 650 49.62 -26.35 16.85
C GLU A 650 49.40 -27.09 18.19
N GLY A 651 48.88 -28.32 18.16
CA GLY A 651 48.81 -29.17 19.35
C GLY A 651 50.21 -29.48 19.91
N PRO A 652 50.36 -29.74 21.23
CA PRO A 652 51.65 -30.11 21.79
C PRO A 652 52.16 -31.34 21.03
N GLN A 653 53.39 -31.26 20.51
CA GLN A 653 54.09 -32.45 20.04
C GLN A 653 54.22 -33.38 21.25
N ASP A 654 53.33 -34.36 21.35
CA ASP A 654 53.51 -35.47 22.29
C ASP A 654 54.76 -36.23 21.84
N ASP A 655 55.89 -35.91 22.47
CA ASP A 655 57.19 -36.61 22.34
C ASP A 655 57.07 -38.12 22.62
N PHE A 656 55.95 -38.57 23.17
CA PHE A 656 55.63 -39.98 23.38
C PHE A 656 55.62 -40.80 22.08
N TRP A 657 55.21 -40.21 20.95
CA TRP A 657 55.11 -40.92 19.67
C TRP A 657 56.36 -40.76 18.77
N THR A 658 57.34 -39.95 19.18
CA THR A 658 58.59 -39.74 18.42
C THR A 658 59.68 -40.74 18.81
N PHE A 659 59.47 -41.52 19.88
CA PHE A 659 60.42 -42.51 20.40
C PHE A 659 59.82 -43.92 20.30
N ASP A 660 60.32 -44.74 19.37
CA ASP A 660 59.94 -46.16 19.23
C ASP A 660 60.95 -47.02 20.01
N GLU A 661 60.63 -47.34 21.26
CA GLU A 661 61.46 -48.22 22.12
C GLU A 661 61.46 -49.68 21.66
N GLY A 662 60.56 -50.08 20.74
CA GLY A 662 60.36 -51.47 20.36
C GLY A 662 61.59 -52.12 19.72
N LEU A 663 62.38 -51.36 18.95
CA LEU A 663 63.61 -51.87 18.35
C LEU A 663 64.73 -52.07 19.38
N GLU A 664 64.83 -51.16 20.36
CA GLU A 664 65.82 -51.27 21.44
C GLU A 664 65.47 -52.41 22.41
N GLU A 665 64.18 -52.64 22.68
CA GLU A 665 63.71 -53.72 23.55
C GLU A 665 63.94 -55.10 22.90
N ILE A 666 63.67 -55.25 21.60
CA ILE A 666 63.99 -56.47 20.84
C ILE A 666 65.50 -56.73 20.81
N LEU A 667 66.32 -55.69 20.61
CA LEU A 667 67.79 -55.83 20.59
C LEU A 667 68.37 -56.11 21.99
N ARG A 668 67.67 -55.71 23.05
CA ARG A 668 68.04 -55.99 24.43
C ARG A 668 67.75 -57.45 24.79
N ASP A 669 66.62 -58.00 24.37
CA ASP A 669 66.26 -59.41 24.60
C ASP A 669 67.09 -60.37 23.72
N VAL A 670 67.52 -59.95 22.52
CA VAL A 670 68.41 -60.76 21.65
C VAL A 670 69.87 -60.75 22.12
N LYS A 671 70.24 -59.90 23.09
CA LYS A 671 71.59 -59.88 23.71
C LYS A 671 71.71 -60.72 24.98
N GLU A 672 70.60 -61.26 25.49
CA GLU A 672 70.60 -62.14 26.68
C GLU A 672 70.52 -63.64 26.36
N ASP A 673 70.63 -64.04 25.09
CA ASP A 673 70.94 -65.41 24.62
C ASP A 673 72.15 -65.39 23.68
#